data_AF-A0A3L6KR48-F1
#
_entry.id   AF-A0A3L6KR48-F1
#
_cell.length_a   1.000
_cell.length_b   1.000
_cell.length_c   1.000
_cell.angle_alpha   90.00
_cell.angle_beta   90.00
_cell.angle_gamma   90.00
#
_symmetry.space_group_name_H-M   'P 1'
#
loop_
_entity.id
_entity.type
_entity.pdbx_description
1 polymer ?
#
loop_
_entity_poly.entity_id
_entity_poly.type
_entity_poly.pdbx_seq_one_letter_code
_entity_poly.pdbx_strand_id
1 'polypeptide(L)'
;MSVNVAKTKCTLFGCTESHPLTLQLDGERIGADRTPNLLGVTFQCLQGMATHAAETRRKMDFRLLQIAAISASTWGPRRQVLRAFYLALVQAHTMYGIEVWYWDASERSRDLLAAAQHKASRIIAGIPHGTRKEDSLLEANLLPLKTTTLVHSMKFMLMCESRGGCLRRSAEEVYHSKHPVRALHSRIMRSYHHLRIEPREQPLETSTLRHSCRPLFHTQIKPVCADDPDDVKREASEKWIARNFERRGKEPPRREHYELWTDGSVSLGEKSGAAALLYRNNTLICAPKTGAGELSCSYRVECVALEIGLQLLLKWLPAYRSTPSRLSIFSDSLSMLTALQTGPLAVTDPILRRLWRLLLQVQRRKVRIRLQLVFGYCGVKRNEVCDDMAKKAADLPQLRDTWIPDIIAYAKRVLRSEEVHENTHRFGVTGNHFPTKHKEELMKEEETARARFRVGSSRHYGWMLRKINPSVPPQCRWCNPQHAAIGPTIQTASTVATRTLQRTSEPAKCTECDATCQCRSSAVTHMVNKHGFVRAYALRRIKYGDATPAVDIPPEPPPVVAIVPLPSSTRVPMRPQVLHCTLCASKFAVPGRLLHHLQTIHGIGSGSCRVKRGRENEDSVQGDGRAPAAPASQDTRKLPFQCDLCEASFGTRSSLSLHKKFKHKSIVTKDGTVVLVQFPRKRAREGNVDATGERRGAVWCVPKSAQLQGLPHPTL
;
A
#
# COMPACT_ATOMS: atom_id res chain seq x y z
N MET A 1 30.89 24.93 17.19
CA MET A 1 29.97 23.90 17.72
C MET A 1 30.82 22.92 18.51
N SER A 2 30.55 22.70 19.80
CA SER A 2 31.18 21.61 20.55
C SER A 2 30.38 20.32 20.34
N VAL A 3 31.08 19.21 20.10
CA VAL A 3 30.46 17.90 19.86
C VAL A 3 30.25 17.23 21.22
N ASN A 4 29.02 16.80 21.52
CA ASN A 4 28.72 16.18 22.81
C ASN A 4 29.21 14.72 22.84
N VAL A 5 30.25 14.43 23.63
CA VAL A 5 30.87 13.10 23.70
C VAL A 5 29.86 12.00 24.07
N ALA A 6 28.99 12.25 25.05
CA ALA A 6 27.99 11.27 25.51
C ALA A 6 26.94 10.89 24.45
N LYS A 7 26.71 11.75 23.44
CA LYS A 7 25.81 11.47 22.30
C LYS A 7 26.55 10.96 21.07
N THR A 8 27.88 11.01 21.08
CA THR A 8 28.71 10.52 19.99
C THR A 8 28.97 9.03 20.16
N LYS A 9 28.81 8.28 19.08
CA LYS A 9 29.19 6.87 19.00
C LYS A 9 30.06 6.64 17.79
N CYS A 10 30.92 5.63 17.84
CA CYS A 10 31.73 5.20 16.72
C CYS A 10 31.30 3.83 16.20
N THR A 11 31.33 3.65 14.90
CA THR A 11 31.18 2.34 14.24
C THR A 11 32.34 2.15 13.30
N LEU A 12 32.99 0.99 13.41
CA LEU A 12 33.99 0.54 12.44
C LEU A 12 33.30 -0.40 11.44
N PHE A 13 33.40 -0.10 10.16
CA PHE A 13 32.94 -0.97 9.07
C PHE A 13 34.12 -1.80 8.56
N GLY A 14 33.98 -3.13 8.55
CA GLY A 14 35.06 -4.01 8.12
C GLY A 14 34.66 -5.47 7.95
N CYS A 15 35.56 -6.27 7.36
CA CYS A 15 35.32 -7.70 7.11
C CYS A 15 35.66 -8.60 8.32
N THR A 16 36.48 -8.12 9.25
CA THR A 16 36.91 -8.85 10.46
C THR A 16 36.91 -7.92 11.68
N GLU A 17 36.60 -8.46 12.87
CA GLU A 17 36.77 -7.75 14.16
C GLU A 17 38.26 -7.68 14.55
N SER A 18 39.15 -7.33 13.62
CA SER A 18 40.58 -7.60 13.82
C SER A 18 41.23 -6.73 14.89
N HIS A 19 40.76 -5.50 15.18
CA HIS A 19 41.26 -4.73 16.33
C HIS A 19 40.18 -3.76 16.88
N PRO A 20 39.94 -3.72 18.21
CA PRO A 20 39.04 -2.74 18.81
C PRO A 20 39.65 -1.33 18.72
N LEU A 21 39.15 -0.52 17.78
CA LEU A 21 39.52 0.88 17.66
C LEU A 21 39.04 1.65 18.90
N THR A 22 39.96 2.30 19.61
CA THR A 22 39.63 3.16 20.76
C THR A 22 39.73 4.61 20.35
N LEU A 23 38.58 5.26 20.18
CA LEU A 23 38.51 6.68 19.86
C LEU A 23 38.21 7.48 21.13
N GLN A 24 38.92 8.59 21.31
CA GLN A 24 38.68 9.55 22.38
C GLN A 24 38.33 10.91 21.77
N LEU A 25 37.41 11.62 22.40
CA LEU A 25 37.04 13.00 22.10
C LEU A 25 37.08 13.77 23.42
N ASP A 26 37.83 14.87 23.48
CA ASP A 26 38.04 15.65 24.72
C ASP A 26 38.56 14.81 25.91
N GLY A 27 39.38 13.79 25.64
CA GLY A 27 39.92 12.87 26.66
C GLY A 27 38.94 11.79 27.13
N GLU A 28 37.68 11.84 26.72
CA GLU A 28 36.65 10.84 27.03
C GLU A 28 36.51 9.79 25.91
N ARG A 29 36.33 8.52 26.29
CA ARG A 29 36.22 7.41 25.34
C ARG A 29 34.84 7.38 24.67
N ILE A 30 34.83 7.35 23.34
CA ILE A 30 33.59 7.25 22.54
C ILE A 30 33.04 5.82 22.60
N GLY A 31 31.73 5.67 22.82
CA GLY A 31 31.06 4.38 22.83
C GLY A 31 30.95 3.75 21.44
N ALA A 32 31.13 2.43 21.34
CA ALA A 32 30.97 1.70 20.08
C ALA A 32 29.50 1.34 19.80
N ASP A 33 29.03 1.54 18.55
CA ASP A 33 27.74 1.08 18.05
C ASP A 33 27.96 0.07 16.92
N ARG A 34 27.50 -1.17 17.09
CA ARG A 34 27.65 -2.22 16.06
C ARG A 34 26.58 -2.15 14.98
N THR A 35 25.47 -1.44 15.24
CA THR A 35 24.35 -1.32 14.32
C THR A 35 23.86 0.13 14.23
N PRO A 36 24.69 1.06 13.72
CA PRO A 36 24.34 2.47 13.71
C PRO A 36 23.13 2.71 12.81
N ASN A 37 22.22 3.56 13.26
CA ASN A 37 21.10 4.01 12.45
C ASN A 37 21.43 5.39 11.87
N LEU A 38 21.59 5.45 10.54
CA LEU A 38 21.88 6.67 9.80
C LEU A 38 20.68 7.01 8.93
N LEU A 39 20.06 8.17 9.23
CA LEU A 39 18.88 8.66 8.52
C LEU A 39 17.78 7.58 8.37
N GLY A 40 17.58 6.70 9.36
CA GLY A 40 16.54 5.66 9.30
C GLY A 40 16.97 4.32 8.69
N VAL A 41 18.19 4.22 8.15
CA VAL A 41 18.79 2.96 7.67
C VAL A 41 19.72 2.41 8.74
N THR A 42 19.50 1.14 9.11
CA THR A 42 20.27 0.46 10.16
C THR A 42 21.42 -0.29 9.52
N PHE A 43 22.63 0.24 9.60
CA PHE A 43 23.80 -0.47 9.10
C PHE A 43 24.25 -1.52 10.12
N GLN A 44 25.16 -2.39 9.71
CA GLN A 44 25.81 -3.37 10.56
C GLN A 44 27.32 -3.29 10.33
N CYS A 45 28.12 -3.54 11.37
CA CYS A 45 29.57 -3.43 11.32
C CYS A 45 30.23 -4.39 10.32
N LEU A 46 29.62 -5.56 10.10
CA LEU A 46 30.05 -6.56 9.12
C LEU A 46 29.28 -6.42 7.81
N GLN A 47 29.92 -6.81 6.71
CA GLN A 47 29.36 -6.72 5.36
C GLN A 47 27.91 -7.24 5.24
N GLY A 48 27.07 -6.51 4.52
CA GLY A 48 25.68 -6.87 4.22
C GLY A 48 24.65 -6.07 5.01
N MET A 49 23.37 -6.38 4.77
CA MET A 49 22.22 -5.58 5.26
C MET A 49 21.14 -6.45 5.93
N ALA A 50 21.54 -7.57 6.53
CA ALA A 50 20.62 -8.55 7.11
C ALA A 50 19.81 -7.96 8.28
N THR A 51 20.47 -7.16 9.13
CA THR A 51 19.82 -6.51 10.29
C THR A 51 18.72 -5.55 9.83
N HIS A 52 19.02 -4.70 8.84
CA HIS A 52 18.04 -3.79 8.27
C HIS A 52 16.90 -4.53 7.57
N ALA A 53 17.21 -5.54 6.75
CA ALA A 53 16.20 -6.32 6.06
C ALA A 53 15.25 -7.04 7.03
N ALA A 54 15.77 -7.59 8.13
CA ALA A 54 14.95 -8.22 9.16
C ALA A 54 14.05 -7.20 9.89
N GLU A 55 14.57 -6.01 10.20
CA GLU A 55 13.78 -4.94 10.81
C GLU A 55 12.67 -4.45 9.86
N THR A 56 13.02 -4.19 8.60
CA THR A 56 12.08 -3.80 7.55
C THR A 56 11.00 -4.86 7.37
N ARG A 57 11.36 -6.15 7.37
CA ARG A 57 10.39 -7.25 7.31
C ARG A 57 9.43 -7.26 8.49
N ARG A 58 9.92 -7.05 9.72
CA ARG A 58 9.07 -6.98 10.91
C ARG A 58 8.04 -5.85 10.79
N LYS A 59 8.49 -4.67 10.31
CA LYS A 59 7.61 -3.51 10.08
C LYS A 59 6.59 -3.79 8.97
N MET A 60 6.98 -4.49 7.90
CA MET A 60 6.05 -4.95 6.86
C MET A 60 4.99 -5.89 7.46
N ASP A 61 5.40 -6.91 8.20
CA ASP A 61 4.47 -7.88 8.79
C ASP A 61 3.48 -7.24 9.76
N PHE A 62 3.93 -6.29 10.59
CA PHE A 62 3.07 -5.54 11.50
C PHE A 62 1.96 -4.80 10.74
N ARG A 63 2.30 -4.08 9.67
CA ARG A 63 1.31 -3.35 8.86
C ARG A 63 0.42 -4.29 8.04
N LEU A 64 0.97 -5.41 7.57
CA LEU A 64 0.16 -6.43 6.89
C LEU A 64 -0.85 -7.10 7.83
N LEU A 65 -0.56 -7.24 9.12
CA LEU A 65 -1.55 -7.70 10.10
C LEU A 65 -2.72 -6.71 10.21
N GLN A 66 -2.45 -5.41 10.19
CA GLN A 66 -3.49 -4.37 10.23
C GLN A 66 -4.36 -4.41 8.97
N ILE A 67 -3.74 -4.53 7.78
CA ILE A 67 -4.47 -4.67 6.51
C ILE A 67 -5.28 -5.97 6.50
N ALA A 68 -4.72 -7.08 6.98
CA ALA A 68 -5.41 -8.36 7.06
C ALA A 68 -6.66 -8.32 7.96
N ALA A 69 -6.62 -7.55 9.03
CA ALA A 69 -7.73 -7.41 9.97
C ALA A 69 -8.99 -6.77 9.35
N ILE A 70 -8.82 -6.00 8.27
CA ILE A 70 -9.91 -5.32 7.56
C ILE A 70 -10.23 -5.96 6.19
N SER A 71 -9.57 -7.06 5.83
CA SER A 71 -9.67 -7.67 4.49
C SER A 71 -10.19 -9.10 4.54
N ALA A 72 -11.47 -9.27 4.88
CA ALA A 72 -12.12 -10.57 4.77
C ALA A 72 -12.44 -10.92 3.32
N SER A 73 -12.81 -12.19 3.07
CA SER A 73 -13.20 -12.64 1.73
C SER A 73 -14.57 -12.15 1.29
N THR A 74 -15.47 -11.87 2.23
CA THR A 74 -16.87 -11.46 1.94
C THR A 74 -17.16 -10.01 2.31
N TRP A 75 -16.30 -9.37 3.11
CA TRP A 75 -16.47 -7.99 3.58
C TRP A 75 -15.13 -7.26 3.68
N GLY A 76 -15.19 -5.93 3.70
CA GLY A 76 -14.02 -5.04 3.79
C GLY A 76 -13.76 -4.26 2.49
N PRO A 77 -12.66 -3.50 2.42
CA PRO A 77 -12.37 -2.65 1.29
C PRO A 77 -12.16 -3.45 -0.01
N ARG A 78 -12.58 -2.84 -1.13
CA ARG A 78 -12.32 -3.33 -2.49
C ARG A 78 -10.81 -3.55 -2.70
N ARG A 79 -10.45 -4.49 -3.58
CA ARG A 79 -9.06 -4.88 -3.85
C ARG A 79 -8.15 -3.69 -4.14
N GLN A 80 -8.62 -2.71 -4.91
CA GLN A 80 -7.84 -1.51 -5.26
C GLN A 80 -7.51 -0.63 -4.05
N VAL A 81 -8.44 -0.55 -3.08
CA VAL A 81 -8.23 0.21 -1.83
C VAL A 81 -7.22 -0.51 -0.94
N LEU A 82 -7.32 -1.84 -0.81
CA LEU A 82 -6.32 -2.64 -0.09
C LEU A 82 -4.93 -2.51 -0.73
N ARG A 83 -4.87 -2.51 -2.06
CA ARG A 83 -3.64 -2.26 -2.81
C ARG A 83 -3.09 -0.86 -2.50
N ALA A 84 -3.93 0.17 -2.50
CA ALA A 84 -3.51 1.52 -2.16
C ALA A 84 -2.93 1.61 -0.73
N PHE A 85 -3.56 0.95 0.26
CA PHE A 85 -3.01 0.84 1.61
C PHE A 85 -1.66 0.13 1.65
N TYR A 86 -1.50 -0.97 0.92
CA TYR A 86 -0.21 -1.64 0.81
C TYR A 86 0.87 -0.73 0.23
N LEU A 87 0.59 -0.04 -0.88
CA LEU A 87 1.56 0.85 -1.52
C LEU A 87 1.97 1.98 -0.57
N ALA A 88 1.01 2.62 0.09
CA ALA A 88 1.24 3.78 0.95
C ALA A 88 1.87 3.42 2.30
N LEU A 89 1.46 2.33 2.93
CA LEU A 89 1.87 1.99 4.29
C LEU A 89 3.00 0.97 4.33
N VAL A 90 2.99 -0.03 3.45
CA VAL A 90 3.97 -1.12 3.48
C VAL A 90 5.11 -0.82 2.52
N GLN A 91 4.81 -0.71 1.22
CA GLN A 91 5.83 -0.58 0.19
C GLN A 91 6.62 0.72 0.33
N ALA A 92 5.97 1.86 0.57
CA ALA A 92 6.65 3.14 0.74
C ALA A 92 7.75 3.10 1.82
N HIS A 93 7.52 2.37 2.91
CA HIS A 93 8.51 2.21 3.96
C HIS A 93 9.60 1.19 3.61
N THR A 94 9.24 0.08 2.96
CA THR A 94 10.23 -0.87 2.46
C THR A 94 11.18 -0.21 1.45
N MET A 95 10.66 0.72 0.64
CA MET A 95 11.41 1.42 -0.39
C MET A 95 12.26 2.58 0.15
N TYR A 96 12.18 2.89 1.45
CA TYR A 96 12.95 3.98 2.03
C TYR A 96 14.46 3.66 2.03
N GLY A 97 15.25 4.52 1.36
CA GLY A 97 16.69 4.36 1.23
C GLY A 97 17.11 3.08 0.47
N ILE A 98 16.19 2.45 -0.27
CA ILE A 98 16.38 1.14 -0.91
C ILE A 98 17.62 1.10 -1.82
N GLU A 99 17.96 2.24 -2.44
CA GLU A 99 19.10 2.41 -3.33
C GLU A 99 20.45 2.22 -2.63
N VAL A 100 20.48 2.46 -1.33
CA VAL A 100 21.69 2.41 -0.50
C VAL A 100 21.95 0.99 0.01
N TRP A 101 20.92 0.23 0.36
CA TRP A 101 21.10 -1.03 1.10
C TRP A 101 20.59 -2.28 0.39
N TYR A 102 19.69 -2.18 -0.58
CA TYR A 102 19.07 -3.37 -1.17
C TYR A 102 20.04 -4.20 -1.99
N TRP A 103 20.96 -3.54 -2.70
CA TRP A 103 21.93 -4.22 -3.57
C TRP A 103 23.07 -4.88 -2.78
N ASP A 104 23.38 -4.36 -1.58
CA ASP A 104 24.29 -4.97 -0.61
C ASP A 104 23.62 -6.06 0.24
N ALA A 105 22.29 -6.17 0.19
CA ALA A 105 21.57 -7.21 0.89
C ALA A 105 21.77 -8.58 0.20
N SER A 106 22.10 -9.60 0.98
CA SER A 106 22.20 -10.98 0.50
C SER A 106 20.90 -11.44 -0.17
N GLU A 107 20.99 -12.42 -1.07
CA GLU A 107 19.81 -12.99 -1.75
C GLU A 107 18.75 -13.46 -0.75
N ARG A 108 19.16 -14.16 0.32
CA ARG A 108 18.29 -14.55 1.43
C ARG A 108 17.55 -13.38 2.07
N SER A 109 18.21 -12.23 2.24
CA SER A 109 17.61 -11.02 2.81
C SER A 109 16.58 -10.41 1.85
N ARG A 110 16.89 -10.40 0.55
CA ARG A 110 15.98 -9.93 -0.51
C ARG A 110 14.76 -10.85 -0.65
N ASP A 111 14.94 -12.16 -0.56
CA ASP A 111 13.86 -13.15 -0.59
C ASP A 111 12.94 -13.05 0.63
N LEU A 112 13.50 -12.76 1.79
CA LEU A 112 12.73 -12.51 3.00
C LEU A 112 11.76 -11.32 2.84
N LEU A 113 12.18 -10.26 2.12
CA LEU A 113 11.30 -9.13 1.77
C LEU A 113 10.30 -9.49 0.66
N ALA A 114 10.74 -10.23 -0.37
CA ALA A 114 9.86 -10.70 -1.44
C ALA A 114 8.74 -11.63 -0.91
N ALA A 115 9.04 -12.47 0.08
CA ALA A 115 8.05 -13.30 0.76
C ALA A 115 7.00 -12.45 1.51
N ALA A 116 7.37 -11.25 1.98
CA ALA A 116 6.45 -10.34 2.67
C ALA A 116 5.48 -9.72 1.67
N GLN A 117 6.00 -9.32 0.51
CA GLN A 117 5.19 -8.85 -0.60
C GLN A 117 4.24 -9.95 -1.11
N HIS A 118 4.70 -11.20 -1.21
CA HIS A 118 3.84 -12.33 -1.56
C HIS A 118 2.73 -12.54 -0.51
N LYS A 119 3.02 -12.39 0.79
CA LYS A 119 1.96 -12.39 1.81
C LYS A 119 0.96 -11.25 1.58
N ALA A 120 1.45 -10.05 1.23
CA ALA A 120 0.61 -8.90 0.95
C ALA A 120 -0.31 -9.09 -0.27
N SER A 121 0.21 -9.62 -1.37
CA SER A 121 -0.56 -9.85 -2.59
C SER A 121 -1.74 -10.79 -2.34
N ARG A 122 -1.54 -11.84 -1.54
CA ARG A 122 -2.62 -12.75 -1.13
C ARG A 122 -3.71 -12.08 -0.30
N ILE A 123 -3.32 -11.20 0.63
CA ILE A 123 -4.25 -10.42 1.45
C ILE A 123 -5.09 -9.49 0.55
N ILE A 124 -4.44 -8.78 -0.37
CA ILE A 124 -5.08 -7.83 -1.30
C ILE A 124 -6.10 -8.55 -2.20
N ALA A 125 -5.68 -9.66 -2.82
CA ALA A 125 -6.51 -10.42 -3.76
C ALA A 125 -7.48 -11.41 -3.10
N GLY A 126 -7.36 -11.68 -1.79
CA GLY A 126 -8.20 -12.63 -1.06
C GLY A 126 -7.97 -14.10 -1.43
N ILE A 127 -6.81 -14.44 -1.97
CA ILE A 127 -6.45 -15.78 -2.48
C ILE A 127 -5.75 -16.65 -1.42
N PRO A 128 -5.83 -18.00 -1.53
CA PRO A 128 -5.27 -18.91 -0.52
C PRO A 128 -3.74 -18.90 -0.42
N HIS A 129 -3.22 -19.44 0.68
CA HIS A 129 -1.77 -19.49 0.94
C HIS A 129 -0.97 -20.28 -0.11
N GLY A 130 -1.57 -21.31 -0.71
CA GLY A 130 -0.91 -22.18 -1.69
C GLY A 130 -0.85 -21.65 -3.12
N THR A 131 -1.35 -20.43 -3.38
CA THR A 131 -1.28 -19.81 -4.70
C THR A 131 0.18 -19.50 -5.08
N ARG A 132 0.51 -19.66 -6.36
CA ARG A 132 1.83 -19.31 -6.90
C ARG A 132 2.12 -17.81 -6.70
N LYS A 133 3.38 -17.48 -6.44
CA LYS A 133 3.81 -16.11 -6.12
C LYS A 133 3.49 -15.16 -7.27
N GLU A 134 3.77 -15.59 -8.48
CA GLU A 134 3.62 -14.84 -9.72
C GLU A 134 2.14 -14.51 -9.96
N ASP A 135 1.28 -15.53 -9.92
CA ASP A 135 -0.17 -15.38 -10.04
C ASP A 135 -0.76 -14.44 -8.99
N SER A 136 -0.25 -14.52 -7.75
CA SER A 136 -0.70 -13.67 -6.66
C SER A 136 -0.38 -12.19 -6.90
N LEU A 137 0.82 -11.89 -7.41
CA LEU A 137 1.27 -10.53 -7.68
C LEU A 137 0.46 -9.91 -8.81
N LEU A 138 0.20 -10.69 -9.86
CA LEU A 138 -0.64 -10.28 -10.99
C LEU A 138 -2.08 -10.00 -10.53
N GLU A 139 -2.70 -10.88 -9.74
CA GLU A 139 -4.04 -10.63 -9.19
C GLU A 139 -4.10 -9.45 -8.21
N ALA A 140 -3.02 -9.15 -7.50
CA ALA A 140 -2.92 -7.97 -6.65
C ALA A 140 -2.54 -6.69 -7.42
N ASN A 141 -2.28 -6.80 -8.73
CA ASN A 141 -1.76 -5.72 -9.57
C ASN A 141 -0.47 -5.09 -8.98
N LEU A 142 0.46 -5.94 -8.55
CA LEU A 142 1.75 -5.57 -7.97
C LEU A 142 2.88 -6.08 -8.86
N LEU A 143 3.92 -5.26 -9.02
CA LEU A 143 5.19 -5.72 -9.55
C LEU A 143 6.00 -6.41 -8.44
N PRO A 144 6.80 -7.43 -8.76
CA PRO A 144 7.83 -7.95 -7.88
C PRO A 144 8.69 -6.81 -7.27
N LEU A 145 9.06 -6.99 -6.00
CA LEU A 145 9.83 -6.00 -5.26
C LEU A 145 11.16 -5.71 -5.96
N LYS A 146 11.84 -6.75 -6.46
CA LYS A 146 13.09 -6.62 -7.25
C LYS A 146 12.91 -5.71 -8.45
N THR A 147 11.85 -5.90 -9.24
CA THR A 147 11.51 -5.06 -10.40
C THR A 147 11.25 -3.61 -9.98
N THR A 148 10.50 -3.43 -8.90
CA THR A 148 10.23 -2.08 -8.35
C THR A 148 11.52 -1.39 -7.91
N THR A 149 12.42 -2.11 -7.23
CA THR A 149 13.71 -1.60 -6.77
C THR A 149 14.65 -1.27 -7.93
N LEU A 150 14.72 -2.12 -8.96
CA LEU A 150 15.51 -1.86 -10.18
C LEU A 150 15.15 -0.51 -10.79
N VAL A 151 13.86 -0.30 -11.01
CA VAL A 151 13.35 0.92 -11.62
C VAL A 151 13.56 2.14 -10.71
N HIS A 152 13.36 1.99 -9.41
CA HIS A 152 13.57 3.09 -8.46
C HIS A 152 15.06 3.48 -8.39
N SER A 153 15.94 2.49 -8.32
CA SER A 153 17.40 2.70 -8.32
C SER A 153 17.89 3.29 -9.63
N MET A 154 17.32 2.87 -10.78
CA MET A 154 17.62 3.46 -12.08
C MET A 154 17.26 4.94 -12.11
N LYS A 155 16.08 5.31 -11.57
CA LYS A 155 15.69 6.72 -11.45
C LYS A 155 16.69 7.49 -10.59
N PHE A 156 17.08 6.93 -9.44
CA PHE A 156 18.03 7.57 -8.54
C PHE A 156 19.40 7.78 -9.19
N MET A 157 19.94 6.76 -9.86
CA MET A 157 21.18 6.83 -10.63
C MET A 157 21.16 7.98 -11.64
N LEU A 158 20.13 8.04 -12.50
CA LEU A 158 19.97 9.10 -13.50
C LEU A 158 19.85 10.50 -12.88
N MET A 159 19.19 10.59 -11.71
CA MET A 159 19.08 11.84 -10.97
C MET A 159 20.41 12.29 -10.37
N CYS A 160 21.25 11.37 -9.90
CA CYS A 160 22.59 11.68 -9.41
C CYS A 160 23.53 12.11 -10.54
N GLU A 161 23.50 11.41 -11.66
CA GLU A 161 24.30 11.74 -12.84
C GLU A 161 23.95 13.09 -13.44
N SER A 162 22.65 13.41 -13.54
CA SER A 162 22.18 14.71 -14.05
C SER A 162 22.50 15.88 -13.11
N ARG A 163 22.66 15.65 -11.80
CA ARG A 163 23.10 16.68 -10.85
C ARG A 163 24.59 17.01 -10.95
N GLY A 164 25.43 16.10 -11.43
CA GLY A 164 26.86 16.31 -11.59
C GLY A 164 27.65 16.31 -10.26
N GLY A 165 28.88 16.81 -10.30
CA GLY A 165 29.74 16.99 -9.12
C GLY A 165 30.07 15.68 -8.39
N CYS A 166 30.04 15.71 -7.05
CA CYS A 166 30.25 14.53 -6.21
C CYS A 166 29.19 13.44 -6.43
N LEU A 167 27.93 13.82 -6.68
CA LEU A 167 26.84 12.86 -6.86
C LEU A 167 27.00 12.01 -8.12
N ARG A 168 27.50 12.59 -9.21
CA ARG A 168 27.83 11.83 -10.42
C ARG A 168 28.94 10.81 -10.15
N ARG A 169 30.03 11.24 -9.52
CA ARG A 169 31.16 10.36 -9.17
C ARG A 169 30.72 9.19 -8.28
N SER A 170 29.93 9.46 -7.23
CA SER A 170 29.39 8.41 -6.37
C SER A 170 28.44 7.47 -7.10
N ALA A 171 27.62 7.97 -8.04
CA ALA A 171 26.76 7.12 -8.85
C ALA A 171 27.54 6.22 -9.81
N GLU A 172 28.64 6.71 -10.38
CA GLU A 172 29.53 5.91 -11.24
C GLU A 172 30.23 4.79 -10.46
N GLU A 173 30.64 5.06 -9.22
CA GLU A 173 31.24 4.09 -8.31
C GLU A 173 30.25 3.01 -7.86
N VAL A 174 29.06 3.43 -7.38
CA VAL A 174 28.02 2.50 -6.88
C VAL A 174 27.38 1.71 -8.01
N TYR A 175 27.03 2.37 -9.12
CA TYR A 175 26.35 1.76 -10.26
C TYR A 175 27.33 1.49 -11.41
N HIS A 176 28.41 0.75 -11.11
CA HIS A 176 29.39 0.32 -12.10
C HIS A 176 28.78 -0.58 -13.20
N SER A 177 29.54 -0.86 -14.26
CA SER A 177 29.06 -1.56 -15.48
C SER A 177 28.36 -2.90 -15.22
N LYS A 178 28.89 -3.70 -14.28
CA LYS A 178 28.32 -4.99 -13.87
C LYS A 178 27.10 -4.88 -12.92
N HIS A 179 26.76 -3.69 -12.42
CA HIS A 179 25.65 -3.53 -11.48
C HIS A 179 24.30 -3.76 -12.19
N PRO A 180 23.34 -4.51 -11.61
CA PRO A 180 22.07 -4.87 -12.28
C PRO A 180 21.28 -3.67 -12.82
N VAL A 181 21.30 -2.55 -12.08
CA VAL A 181 20.65 -1.29 -12.47
C VAL A 181 21.31 -0.67 -13.71
N ARG A 182 22.65 -0.67 -13.77
CA ARG A 182 23.40 -0.16 -14.92
C ARG A 182 23.20 -1.06 -16.13
N ALA A 183 23.21 -2.38 -15.93
CA ALA A 183 22.93 -3.35 -16.99
C ALA A 183 21.53 -3.15 -17.60
N LEU A 184 20.51 -2.93 -16.76
CA LEU A 184 19.15 -2.59 -17.21
C LEU A 184 19.13 -1.28 -18.00
N HIS A 185 19.76 -0.23 -17.48
CA HIS A 185 19.85 1.06 -18.16
C HIS A 185 20.52 0.94 -19.53
N SER A 186 21.69 0.30 -19.61
CA SER A 186 22.41 0.10 -20.86
C SER A 186 21.63 -0.77 -21.85
N ARG A 187 20.89 -1.77 -21.36
CA ARG A 187 20.01 -2.61 -22.20
C ARG A 187 18.91 -1.77 -22.85
N ILE A 188 18.24 -0.91 -22.07
CA ILE A 188 17.18 -0.03 -22.56
C ILE A 188 17.75 1.02 -23.52
N MET A 189 18.84 1.68 -23.13
CA MET A 189 19.43 2.77 -23.92
C MET A 189 20.16 2.32 -25.17
N ARG A 190 20.44 1.02 -25.35
CA ARG A 190 21.08 0.51 -26.57
C ARG A 190 20.27 0.87 -27.81
N SER A 191 18.94 0.77 -27.74
CA SER A 191 18.03 1.13 -28.83
C SER A 191 17.83 2.65 -28.98
N TYR A 192 18.34 3.44 -28.05
CA TYR A 192 18.09 4.89 -27.92
C TYR A 192 19.39 5.66 -27.63
N HIS A 193 20.51 5.24 -28.21
CA HIS A 193 21.83 5.79 -27.91
C HIS A 193 21.99 7.27 -28.32
N HIS A 194 21.13 7.75 -29.23
CA HIS A 194 21.05 9.16 -29.65
C HIS A 194 20.31 10.04 -28.64
N LEU A 195 19.50 9.47 -27.74
CA LEU A 195 18.71 10.24 -26.80
C LEU A 195 19.59 10.86 -25.72
N ARG A 196 19.40 12.16 -25.50
CA ARG A 196 20.07 12.92 -24.44
C ARG A 196 19.09 13.19 -23.31
N ILE A 197 19.54 13.04 -22.08
CA ILE A 197 18.73 13.37 -20.91
C ILE A 197 18.63 14.90 -20.81
N GLU A 198 17.41 15.41 -20.65
CA GLU A 198 17.20 16.85 -20.57
C GLU A 198 17.98 17.48 -19.41
N PRO A 199 18.55 18.69 -19.61
CA PRO A 199 19.23 19.39 -18.53
C PRO A 199 18.22 19.78 -17.45
N ARG A 200 18.71 19.80 -16.20
CA ARG A 200 17.88 20.18 -15.06
C ARG A 200 17.57 21.67 -15.12
N GLU A 201 16.28 22.00 -15.03
CA GLU A 201 15.82 23.39 -14.97
C GLU A 201 15.88 23.93 -13.53
N GLN A 202 16.47 25.11 -13.33
CA GLN A 202 16.54 25.74 -12.01
C GLN A 202 15.13 26.14 -11.50
N PRO A 203 14.88 26.01 -10.18
CA PRO A 203 13.64 26.50 -9.57
C PRO A 203 13.42 27.99 -9.87
N LEU A 204 12.15 28.39 -9.96
CA LEU A 204 11.81 29.81 -10.07
C LEU A 204 11.99 30.50 -8.71
N GLU A 205 12.55 31.70 -8.74
CA GLU A 205 12.72 32.53 -7.56
C GLU A 205 11.52 33.46 -7.34
N THR A 206 11.33 33.91 -6.09
CA THR A 206 10.29 34.89 -5.75
C THR A 206 10.43 36.20 -6.53
N SER A 207 11.68 36.59 -6.86
CA SER A 207 12.02 37.72 -7.72
C SER A 207 11.33 37.65 -9.10
N THR A 208 11.13 36.45 -9.64
CA THR A 208 10.52 36.24 -10.97
C THR A 208 9.03 36.60 -11.02
N LEU A 209 8.37 36.72 -9.86
CA LEU A 209 6.93 36.95 -9.70
C LEU A 209 6.52 38.41 -9.51
N ARG A 210 7.48 39.35 -9.36
CA ARG A 210 7.22 40.75 -8.95
C ARG A 210 6.14 41.50 -9.76
N HIS A 211 5.93 41.14 -11.02
CA HIS A 211 4.94 41.76 -11.91
C HIS A 211 3.91 40.76 -12.46
N SER A 212 3.75 39.62 -11.80
CA SER A 212 2.84 38.55 -12.23
C SER A 212 1.44 38.73 -11.63
N CYS A 213 0.43 38.42 -12.41
CA CYS A 213 -0.95 38.27 -11.92
C CYS A 213 -1.23 36.79 -11.68
N ARG A 214 -2.15 36.45 -10.78
CA ARG A 214 -2.54 35.03 -10.60
C ARG A 214 -3.29 34.51 -11.85
N PRO A 215 -2.83 33.44 -12.54
CA PRO A 215 -3.64 32.77 -13.54
C PRO A 215 -4.88 32.13 -12.90
N LEU A 216 -5.98 32.10 -13.64
CA LEU A 216 -7.20 31.40 -13.19
C LEU A 216 -7.21 29.98 -13.76
N PHE A 217 -7.45 29.00 -12.91
CA PHE A 217 -7.54 27.59 -13.27
C PHE A 217 -8.97 27.09 -13.09
N HIS A 218 -9.55 26.55 -14.15
CA HIS A 218 -10.86 25.91 -14.14
C HIS A 218 -10.67 24.43 -14.47
N THR A 219 -10.40 23.63 -13.43
CA THR A 219 -10.07 22.20 -13.53
C THR A 219 -11.26 21.28 -13.32
N GLN A 220 -12.47 21.83 -13.21
CA GLN A 220 -13.72 21.09 -13.02
C GLN A 220 -14.84 21.73 -13.84
N ILE A 221 -15.66 20.91 -14.48
CA ILE A 221 -16.89 21.33 -15.19
C ILE A 221 -18.08 20.72 -14.46
N LYS A 222 -18.50 21.32 -13.33
CA LYS A 222 -19.61 20.78 -12.54
C LYS A 222 -20.97 20.99 -13.25
N PRO A 223 -21.90 20.02 -13.16
CA PRO A 223 -21.85 18.79 -12.37
C PRO A 223 -21.24 17.56 -13.09
N VAL A 224 -20.59 17.72 -14.24
CA VAL A 224 -20.12 16.63 -15.11
C VAL A 224 -18.75 16.09 -14.67
N CYS A 225 -18.57 14.78 -14.83
CA CYS A 225 -17.36 14.02 -14.55
C CYS A 225 -16.88 13.24 -15.78
N ALA A 226 -15.71 12.59 -15.67
CA ALA A 226 -15.10 11.86 -16.78
C ALA A 226 -15.87 10.60 -17.20
N ASP A 227 -16.68 10.04 -16.30
CA ASP A 227 -17.44 8.81 -16.51
C ASP A 227 -18.82 9.08 -17.14
N ASP A 228 -19.21 10.35 -17.32
CA ASP A 228 -20.47 10.71 -17.97
C ASP A 228 -20.43 10.45 -19.49
N PRO A 229 -21.61 10.28 -20.13
CA PRO A 229 -21.72 10.13 -21.58
C PRO A 229 -21.05 11.25 -22.38
N ASP A 230 -20.56 10.92 -23.57
CA ASP A 230 -19.78 11.84 -24.42
C ASP A 230 -20.57 13.08 -24.84
N ASP A 231 -21.86 12.94 -25.12
CA ASP A 231 -22.77 14.04 -25.46
C ASP A 231 -22.94 15.02 -24.29
N VAL A 232 -23.06 14.52 -23.06
CA VAL A 232 -23.14 15.33 -21.83
C VAL A 232 -21.83 16.09 -21.60
N LYS A 233 -20.68 15.41 -21.77
CA LYS A 233 -19.35 16.03 -21.65
C LYS A 233 -19.12 17.12 -22.70
N ARG A 234 -19.54 16.87 -23.94
CA ARG A 234 -19.47 17.84 -25.03
C ARG A 234 -20.30 19.07 -24.72
N GLU A 235 -21.59 18.87 -24.42
CA GLU A 235 -22.52 19.96 -24.17
C GLU A 235 -22.06 20.81 -22.97
N ALA A 236 -21.57 20.18 -21.91
CA ALA A 236 -21.05 20.88 -20.75
C ALA A 236 -19.78 21.68 -21.08
N SER A 237 -18.87 21.12 -21.88
CA SER A 237 -17.66 21.83 -22.33
C SER A 237 -18.02 23.05 -23.18
N GLU A 238 -18.90 22.89 -24.17
CA GLU A 238 -19.34 23.95 -25.06
C GLU A 238 -20.13 25.03 -24.32
N LYS A 239 -21.09 24.66 -23.47
CA LYS A 239 -21.83 25.61 -22.62
C LYS A 239 -20.89 26.39 -21.71
N TRP A 240 -19.86 25.75 -21.17
CA TRP A 240 -18.88 26.42 -20.30
C TRP A 240 -18.01 27.40 -21.08
N ILE A 241 -17.57 27.02 -22.28
CA ILE A 241 -16.86 27.89 -23.21
C ILE A 241 -17.76 29.09 -23.57
N ALA A 242 -19.00 28.84 -23.98
CA ALA A 242 -19.98 29.87 -24.30
C ALA A 242 -20.19 30.87 -23.15
N ARG A 243 -20.49 30.37 -21.95
CA ARG A 243 -20.77 31.22 -20.78
C ARG A 243 -19.60 32.10 -20.37
N ASN A 244 -18.38 31.59 -20.44
CA ASN A 244 -17.20 32.24 -19.86
C ASN A 244 -16.28 32.93 -20.88
N PHE A 245 -16.45 32.61 -22.16
CA PHE A 245 -15.53 32.98 -23.24
C PHE A 245 -16.23 33.48 -24.50
N GLU A 246 -17.49 33.11 -24.79
CA GLU A 246 -18.21 33.73 -25.91
C GLU A 246 -18.65 35.16 -25.60
N ARG A 247 -18.72 35.97 -26.66
CA ARG A 247 -19.05 37.39 -26.59
C ARG A 247 -20.52 37.58 -26.22
N ARG A 248 -20.79 38.39 -25.18
CA ARG A 248 -22.10 39.02 -24.98
C ARG A 248 -22.08 40.39 -25.65
N GLY A 249 -22.48 40.47 -26.92
CA GLY A 249 -22.67 41.75 -27.63
C GLY A 249 -22.14 41.80 -29.08
N LYS A 250 -22.68 42.74 -29.88
CA LYS A 250 -22.33 42.97 -31.30
C LYS A 250 -21.11 43.89 -31.50
N GLU A 251 -20.64 44.59 -30.47
CA GLU A 251 -19.50 45.52 -30.57
C GLU A 251 -18.14 44.81 -30.64
N PRO A 252 -17.13 45.38 -31.34
CA PRO A 252 -15.78 44.86 -31.33
C PRO A 252 -15.20 44.89 -29.92
N PRO A 253 -14.37 43.91 -29.54
CA PRO A 253 -13.90 43.80 -28.18
C PRO A 253 -12.99 44.99 -27.84
N ARG A 254 -13.24 45.64 -26.69
CA ARG A 254 -12.32 46.66 -26.14
C ARG A 254 -10.91 46.10 -25.84
N ARG A 255 -10.72 44.77 -25.86
CA ARG A 255 -9.48 44.06 -25.51
C ARG A 255 -9.29 42.83 -26.40
N GLU A 256 -8.08 42.63 -26.92
CA GLU A 256 -7.75 41.46 -27.73
C GLU A 256 -7.89 40.16 -26.93
N HIS A 257 -8.46 39.13 -27.58
CA HIS A 257 -8.62 37.81 -26.98
C HIS A 257 -7.89 36.75 -27.82
N TYR A 258 -7.04 36.00 -27.13
CA TYR A 258 -6.31 34.86 -27.67
C TYR A 258 -6.85 33.57 -27.08
N GLU A 259 -6.93 32.55 -27.92
CA GLU A 259 -7.22 31.18 -27.49
C GLU A 259 -6.10 30.26 -27.93
N LEU A 260 -5.69 29.39 -27.02
CA LEU A 260 -4.70 28.37 -27.26
C LEU A 260 -5.30 27.01 -26.91
N TRP A 261 -5.45 26.17 -27.91
CA TRP A 261 -5.88 24.78 -27.75
C TRP A 261 -4.65 23.90 -27.85
N THR A 262 -4.52 22.90 -26.99
CA THR A 262 -3.31 22.06 -26.92
C THR A 262 -3.69 20.61 -26.73
N ASP A 263 -2.97 19.72 -27.42
CA ASP A 263 -3.17 18.28 -27.33
C ASP A 263 -1.88 17.52 -27.64
N GLY A 264 -1.73 16.32 -27.07
CA GLY A 264 -0.59 15.43 -27.26
C GLY A 264 -1.00 13.99 -27.51
N SER A 265 -0.38 13.37 -28.52
CA SER A 265 -0.61 11.97 -28.89
C SER A 265 0.62 11.12 -28.62
N VAL A 266 0.43 9.90 -28.12
CA VAL A 266 1.51 8.98 -27.75
C VAL A 266 1.23 7.57 -28.23
N SER A 267 2.15 7.05 -29.03
CA SER A 267 2.40 5.61 -29.21
C SER A 267 3.65 5.27 -28.42
N LEU A 268 3.47 4.92 -27.13
CA LEU A 268 4.56 4.85 -26.16
C LEU A 268 5.65 3.86 -26.61
N GLY A 269 6.89 4.33 -26.72
CA GLY A 269 8.04 3.52 -27.15
C GLY A 269 8.25 3.47 -28.66
N GLU A 270 7.42 4.16 -29.44
CA GLU A 270 7.53 4.27 -30.90
C GLU A 270 7.67 5.74 -31.30
N LYS A 271 6.59 6.51 -31.12
CA LYS A 271 6.51 7.89 -31.58
C LYS A 271 5.51 8.68 -30.76
N SER A 272 5.74 9.99 -30.68
CA SER A 272 4.84 10.88 -29.99
C SER A 272 4.76 12.23 -30.68
N GLY A 273 3.60 12.86 -30.60
CA GLY A 273 3.31 14.11 -31.27
C GLY A 273 2.63 15.09 -30.34
N ALA A 274 2.88 16.37 -30.55
CA ALA A 274 2.24 17.45 -29.81
C ALA A 274 1.82 18.55 -30.77
N ALA A 275 0.64 19.11 -30.55
CA ALA A 275 0.10 20.17 -31.38
C ALA A 275 -0.58 21.25 -30.54
N ALA A 276 -0.61 22.46 -31.06
CA ALA A 276 -1.43 23.52 -30.51
C ALA A 276 -2.10 24.35 -31.62
N LEU A 277 -3.26 24.94 -31.33
CA LEU A 277 -3.98 25.86 -32.20
C LEU A 277 -4.08 27.21 -31.53
N LEU A 278 -3.55 28.26 -32.17
CA LEU A 278 -3.58 29.63 -31.69
C LEU A 278 -4.57 30.47 -32.50
N TYR A 279 -5.61 30.97 -31.83
CA TYR A 279 -6.60 31.88 -32.39
C TYR A 279 -6.46 33.29 -31.81
N ARG A 280 -6.81 34.29 -32.61
CA ARG A 280 -7.05 35.69 -32.17
C ARG A 280 -8.44 36.09 -32.64
N ASN A 281 -9.30 36.48 -31.71
CA ASN A 281 -10.67 36.91 -31.99
C ASN A 281 -11.44 35.92 -32.91
N ASN A 282 -11.35 34.61 -32.62
CA ASN A 282 -11.90 33.50 -33.43
C ASN A 282 -11.25 33.22 -34.79
N THR A 283 -10.22 33.95 -35.20
CA THR A 283 -9.44 33.65 -36.42
C THR A 283 -8.21 32.84 -36.06
N LEU A 284 -8.00 31.71 -36.73
CA LEU A 284 -6.79 30.89 -36.57
C LEU A 284 -5.59 31.67 -37.10
N ILE A 285 -4.56 31.87 -36.28
CA ILE A 285 -3.31 32.54 -36.69
C ILE A 285 -2.21 31.52 -36.96
N CYS A 286 -2.11 30.49 -36.10
CA CYS A 286 -1.01 29.54 -36.15
C CYS A 286 -1.46 28.20 -35.58
N ALA A 287 -0.92 27.11 -36.13
CA ALA A 287 -1.23 25.75 -35.72
C ALA A 287 0.07 24.92 -35.62
N PRO A 288 0.94 25.19 -34.62
CA PRO A 288 2.18 24.44 -34.48
C PRO A 288 1.98 22.98 -34.16
N LYS A 289 2.92 22.17 -34.65
CA LYS A 289 3.02 20.75 -34.35
C LYS A 289 4.49 20.32 -34.33
N THR A 290 4.80 19.29 -33.56
CA THR A 290 6.17 18.80 -33.36
C THR A 290 6.18 17.34 -32.90
N GLY A 291 7.26 16.62 -33.22
CA GLY A 291 7.57 15.36 -32.57
C GLY A 291 7.94 15.60 -31.10
N ALA A 292 7.38 14.81 -30.19
CA ALA A 292 7.49 15.08 -28.76
C ALA A 292 8.50 14.19 -28.01
N GLY A 293 9.18 13.28 -28.72
CA GLY A 293 10.21 12.36 -28.21
C GLY A 293 9.74 10.89 -28.24
N GLU A 294 10.62 9.97 -28.61
CA GLU A 294 10.27 8.54 -28.80
C GLU A 294 9.76 7.86 -27.53
N LEU A 295 10.27 8.28 -26.37
CA LEU A 295 9.93 7.71 -25.06
C LEU A 295 8.86 8.51 -24.31
N SER A 296 8.39 9.64 -24.86
CA SER A 296 7.53 10.58 -24.13
C SER A 296 6.21 9.95 -23.70
N CYS A 297 5.87 10.10 -22.42
CA CYS A 297 4.58 9.69 -21.89
C CYS A 297 3.47 10.71 -22.21
N SER A 298 2.21 10.32 -22.05
CA SER A 298 1.05 11.19 -22.31
C SER A 298 1.15 12.52 -21.56
N TYR A 299 1.54 12.51 -20.29
CA TYR A 299 1.73 13.74 -19.52
C TYR A 299 2.78 14.68 -20.14
N ARG A 300 3.86 14.13 -20.69
CA ARG A 300 4.96 14.90 -21.26
C ARG A 300 4.52 15.59 -22.56
N VAL A 301 3.82 14.89 -23.44
CA VAL A 301 3.40 15.46 -24.73
C VAL A 301 2.41 16.60 -24.58
N GLU A 302 1.53 16.52 -23.58
CA GLU A 302 0.60 17.61 -23.21
C GLU A 302 1.36 18.86 -22.80
N CYS A 303 2.37 18.69 -21.96
CA CYS A 303 3.23 19.80 -21.55
C CYS A 303 4.01 20.37 -22.74
N VAL A 304 4.47 19.53 -23.66
CA VAL A 304 5.16 19.96 -24.89
C VAL A 304 4.22 20.74 -25.82
N ALA A 305 2.97 20.30 -25.96
CA ALA A 305 1.93 20.99 -26.74
C ALA A 305 1.70 22.41 -26.23
N LEU A 306 1.61 22.57 -24.91
CA LEU A 306 1.51 23.88 -24.29
C LEU A 306 2.79 24.71 -24.46
N GLU A 307 3.97 24.10 -24.36
CA GLU A 307 5.26 24.77 -24.53
C GLU A 307 5.36 25.43 -25.92
N ILE A 308 5.12 24.67 -26.99
CA ILE A 308 5.21 25.19 -28.36
C ILE A 308 4.15 26.26 -28.63
N GLY A 309 2.95 26.08 -28.08
CA GLY A 309 1.86 27.04 -28.19
C GLY A 309 2.20 28.38 -27.55
N LEU A 310 2.75 28.36 -26.33
CA LEU A 310 3.17 29.57 -25.62
C LEU A 310 4.38 30.24 -26.25
N GLN A 311 5.36 29.47 -26.74
CA GLN A 311 6.52 30.01 -27.46
C GLN A 311 6.09 30.78 -28.71
N LEU A 312 5.15 30.23 -29.49
CA LEU A 312 4.64 30.91 -30.69
C LEU A 312 3.76 32.10 -30.34
N LEU A 313 2.92 31.99 -29.31
CA LEU A 313 2.18 33.14 -28.80
C LEU A 313 3.14 34.30 -28.49
N LEU A 314 4.25 34.04 -27.79
CA LEU A 314 5.25 35.07 -27.48
C LEU A 314 5.98 35.64 -28.72
N LYS A 315 5.96 34.98 -29.87
CA LYS A 315 6.44 35.59 -31.13
C LYS A 315 5.41 36.57 -31.71
N TRP A 316 4.12 36.28 -31.55
CA TRP A 316 3.01 37.09 -32.08
C TRP A 316 2.60 38.25 -31.17
N LEU A 317 2.83 38.16 -29.85
CA LEU A 317 2.52 39.27 -28.94
C LEU A 317 3.54 40.41 -29.15
N PRO A 318 3.14 41.69 -29.28
CA PRO A 318 4.07 42.81 -29.25
C PRO A 318 4.80 42.87 -27.90
N ALA A 319 6.01 43.41 -27.90
CA ALA A 319 6.81 43.58 -26.68
C ALA A 319 6.17 44.58 -25.70
N TYR A 320 5.55 45.64 -26.23
CA TYR A 320 4.86 46.66 -25.46
C TYR A 320 3.38 46.76 -25.86
N ARG A 321 2.50 46.90 -24.86
CA ARG A 321 1.06 47.09 -25.08
C ARG A 321 0.49 48.19 -24.20
N SER A 322 -0.32 49.04 -24.82
CA SER A 322 -1.13 50.05 -24.13
C SER A 322 -2.36 49.41 -23.45
N THR A 323 -3.00 48.43 -24.10
CA THR A 323 -4.22 47.78 -23.60
C THR A 323 -3.96 46.34 -23.12
N PRO A 324 -4.62 45.88 -22.04
CA PRO A 324 -4.49 44.52 -21.55
C PRO A 324 -5.29 43.53 -22.42
N SER A 325 -4.71 42.37 -22.71
CA SER A 325 -5.35 41.29 -23.49
C SER A 325 -5.70 40.09 -22.58
N ARG A 326 -6.49 39.15 -23.11
CA ARG A 326 -6.82 37.88 -22.43
C ARG A 326 -6.29 36.69 -23.23
N LEU A 327 -5.74 35.71 -22.54
CA LEU A 327 -5.40 34.39 -23.08
C LEU A 327 -6.25 33.33 -22.39
N SER A 328 -6.94 32.51 -23.18
CA SER A 328 -7.62 31.30 -22.72
C SER A 328 -6.87 30.08 -23.25
N ILE A 329 -6.45 29.19 -22.35
CA ILE A 329 -5.78 27.94 -22.69
C ILE A 329 -6.76 26.81 -22.43
N PHE A 330 -7.01 25.98 -23.45
CA PHE A 330 -7.91 24.83 -23.41
C PHE A 330 -7.08 23.56 -23.61
N SER A 331 -7.23 22.61 -22.68
CA SER A 331 -6.58 21.30 -22.71
C SER A 331 -7.48 20.29 -22.01
N ASP A 332 -7.46 19.05 -22.47
CA ASP A 332 -8.12 17.91 -21.82
C ASP A 332 -7.24 17.19 -20.80
N SER A 333 -5.95 17.56 -20.71
CA SER A 333 -5.03 17.05 -19.71
C SER A 333 -5.26 17.65 -18.33
N LEU A 334 -6.20 17.07 -17.58
CA LEU A 334 -6.41 17.40 -16.17
C LEU A 334 -5.13 17.26 -15.35
N SER A 335 -4.27 16.28 -15.69
CA SER A 335 -2.99 16.05 -15.01
C SER A 335 -2.01 17.21 -15.19
N MET A 336 -1.88 17.78 -16.39
CA MET A 336 -1.07 18.97 -16.64
C MET A 336 -1.65 20.19 -15.92
N LEU A 337 -2.95 20.41 -16.03
CA LEU A 337 -3.62 21.59 -15.44
C LEU A 337 -3.52 21.60 -13.91
N THR A 338 -3.77 20.47 -13.26
CA THR A 338 -3.64 20.33 -11.80
C THR A 338 -2.20 20.47 -11.33
N ALA A 339 -1.23 19.95 -12.09
CA ALA A 339 0.19 20.13 -11.79
C ALA A 339 0.60 21.61 -11.89
N LEU A 340 0.16 22.34 -12.91
CA LEU A 340 0.38 23.78 -13.03
C LEU A 340 -0.31 24.56 -11.91
N GLN A 341 -1.51 24.15 -11.49
CA GLN A 341 -2.28 24.82 -10.43
C GLN A 341 -1.53 24.89 -9.08
N THR A 342 -0.54 24.02 -8.85
CA THR A 342 0.33 24.07 -7.65
C THR A 342 1.12 25.39 -7.53
N GLY A 343 1.37 26.07 -8.65
CA GLY A 343 2.01 27.38 -8.69
C GLY A 343 3.51 27.35 -9.03
N PRO A 344 4.07 28.50 -9.47
CA PRO A 344 5.40 28.58 -10.07
C PRO A 344 6.54 28.22 -9.12
N LEU A 345 6.39 28.46 -7.81
CA LEU A 345 7.43 28.17 -6.81
C LEU A 345 7.37 26.74 -6.28
N ALA A 346 6.20 26.10 -6.36
CA ALA A 346 5.98 24.75 -5.83
C ALA A 346 6.33 23.65 -6.84
N VAL A 347 6.36 23.96 -8.15
CA VAL A 347 6.65 22.97 -9.19
C VAL A 347 8.09 22.45 -9.12
N THR A 348 8.21 21.13 -9.03
CA THR A 348 9.50 20.42 -8.98
C THR A 348 9.97 19.95 -10.35
N ASP A 349 9.05 19.81 -11.29
CA ASP A 349 9.28 19.27 -12.62
C ASP A 349 9.97 20.29 -13.54
N PRO A 350 11.07 19.92 -14.23
CA PRO A 350 11.70 20.79 -15.21
C PRO A 350 10.77 21.36 -16.29
N ILE A 351 9.87 20.55 -16.87
CA ILE A 351 8.98 21.06 -17.93
C ILE A 351 7.98 22.06 -17.38
N LEU A 352 7.43 21.81 -16.20
CA LEU A 352 6.52 22.75 -15.55
C LEU A 352 7.22 24.06 -15.20
N ARG A 353 8.49 24.03 -14.79
CA ARG A 353 9.27 25.25 -14.55
C ARG A 353 9.43 26.05 -15.82
N ARG A 354 9.70 25.38 -16.95
CA ARG A 354 9.80 26.03 -18.26
C ARG A 354 8.46 26.61 -18.71
N LEU A 355 7.38 25.85 -18.56
CA LEU A 355 6.02 26.34 -18.83
C LEU A 355 5.68 27.56 -17.98
N TRP A 356 6.00 27.55 -16.69
CA TRP A 356 5.82 28.71 -15.82
C TRP A 356 6.66 29.91 -16.25
N ARG A 357 7.90 29.73 -16.73
CA ARG A 357 8.66 30.85 -17.32
C ARG A 357 7.92 31.46 -18.51
N LEU A 358 7.41 30.63 -19.41
CA LEU A 358 6.66 31.08 -20.59
C LEU A 358 5.36 31.80 -20.18
N LEU A 359 4.59 31.23 -19.24
CA LEU A 359 3.38 31.85 -18.70
C LEU A 359 3.69 33.20 -18.04
N LEU A 360 4.75 33.29 -17.23
CA LEU A 360 5.18 34.54 -16.61
C LEU A 360 5.64 35.57 -17.65
N GLN A 361 6.32 35.16 -18.72
CA GLN A 361 6.67 36.04 -19.84
C GLN A 361 5.43 36.56 -20.56
N VAL A 362 4.41 35.72 -20.78
CA VAL A 362 3.12 36.15 -21.35
C VAL A 362 2.44 37.17 -20.44
N GLN A 363 2.46 36.97 -19.13
CA GLN A 363 1.86 37.91 -18.16
C GLN A 363 2.56 39.27 -18.15
N ARG A 364 3.88 39.30 -18.28
CA ARG A 364 4.65 40.56 -18.38
C ARG A 364 4.22 41.42 -19.57
N ARG A 365 3.64 40.81 -20.62
CA ARG A 365 3.04 41.51 -21.77
C ARG A 365 1.58 41.95 -21.53
N LYS A 366 1.20 42.16 -20.27
CA LYS A 366 -0.14 42.57 -19.81
C LYS A 366 -1.27 41.63 -20.24
N VAL A 367 -1.00 40.33 -20.34
CA VAL A 367 -1.99 39.31 -20.71
C VAL A 367 -2.53 38.59 -19.47
N ARG A 368 -3.85 38.60 -19.30
CA ARG A 368 -4.53 37.81 -18.26
C ARG A 368 -4.75 36.38 -18.74
N ILE A 369 -4.20 35.40 -18.02
CA ILE A 369 -4.23 33.98 -18.39
C ILE A 369 -5.35 33.26 -17.65
N ARG A 370 -6.14 32.48 -18.39
CA ARG A 370 -7.08 31.50 -17.85
C ARG A 370 -6.80 30.14 -18.49
N LEU A 371 -6.71 29.10 -17.67
CA LEU A 371 -6.59 27.73 -18.11
C LEU A 371 -7.90 27.01 -17.82
N GLN A 372 -8.37 26.20 -18.77
CA GLN A 372 -9.66 25.56 -18.75
C GLN A 372 -9.52 24.10 -19.18
N LEU A 373 -10.05 23.20 -18.35
CA LEU A 373 -10.26 21.81 -18.74
C LEU A 373 -11.35 21.73 -19.80
N VAL A 374 -11.13 20.94 -20.84
CA VAL A 374 -12.15 20.47 -21.79
C VAL A 374 -12.19 18.95 -21.71
N PHE A 375 -13.33 18.31 -21.94
CA PHE A 375 -13.33 16.85 -22.03
C PHE A 375 -12.77 16.39 -23.38
N GLY A 376 -11.79 15.50 -23.36
CA GLY A 376 -11.25 14.87 -24.57
C GLY A 376 -12.19 13.81 -25.14
N TYR A 377 -12.01 13.50 -26.44
CA TYR A 377 -12.74 12.46 -27.18
C TYR A 377 -14.27 12.51 -27.03
N CYS A 378 -14.84 13.71 -26.99
CA CYS A 378 -16.28 13.90 -26.86
C CYS A 378 -16.89 14.73 -28.01
N GLY A 379 -16.11 15.10 -29.02
CA GLY A 379 -16.61 15.82 -30.19
C GLY A 379 -16.54 17.35 -30.06
N VAL A 380 -15.76 17.89 -29.14
CA VAL A 380 -15.50 19.34 -29.07
C VAL A 380 -14.62 19.75 -30.24
N LYS A 381 -15.22 20.40 -31.25
CA LYS A 381 -14.63 20.62 -32.58
C LYS A 381 -13.16 21.09 -32.58
N ARG A 382 -12.80 22.11 -31.80
CA ARG A 382 -11.41 22.63 -31.76
C ARG A 382 -10.44 21.69 -31.04
N ASN A 383 -10.91 20.90 -30.07
CA ASN A 383 -10.10 19.89 -29.39
C ASN A 383 -9.80 18.73 -30.34
N GLU A 384 -10.82 18.19 -31.01
CA GLU A 384 -10.67 17.07 -31.97
C GLU A 384 -9.71 17.43 -33.13
N VAL A 385 -9.76 18.67 -33.64
CA VAL A 385 -8.79 19.13 -34.65
C VAL A 385 -7.36 19.15 -34.08
N CYS A 386 -7.20 19.52 -32.80
CA CYS A 386 -5.90 19.52 -32.14
C CYS A 386 -5.37 18.09 -31.92
N ASP A 387 -6.23 17.15 -31.48
CA ASP A 387 -5.93 15.72 -31.32
C ASP A 387 -5.45 15.11 -32.65
N ASP A 388 -6.19 15.33 -33.74
CA ASP A 388 -5.82 14.84 -35.07
C ASP A 388 -4.50 15.44 -35.57
N MET A 389 -4.24 16.71 -35.25
CA MET A 389 -2.95 17.33 -35.53
C MET A 389 -1.82 16.72 -34.71
N ALA A 390 -2.05 16.41 -33.43
CA ALA A 390 -1.07 15.77 -32.57
C ALA A 390 -0.75 14.35 -33.04
N LYS A 391 -1.75 13.57 -33.49
CA LYS A 391 -1.54 12.26 -34.13
C LYS A 391 -0.64 12.35 -35.36
N LYS A 392 -0.92 13.30 -36.27
CA LYS A 392 -0.09 13.55 -37.46
C LYS A 392 1.30 14.08 -37.11
N ALA A 393 1.44 14.77 -35.97
CA ALA A 393 2.72 15.27 -35.49
C ALA A 393 3.64 14.16 -35.00
N ALA A 394 3.11 12.98 -34.66
CA ALA A 394 3.90 11.84 -34.20
C ALA A 394 4.86 11.33 -35.29
N ASP A 395 4.54 11.55 -36.56
CA ASP A 395 5.41 11.17 -37.69
C ASP A 395 6.54 12.18 -37.97
N LEU A 396 6.57 13.31 -37.24
CA LEU A 396 7.66 14.28 -37.35
C LEU A 396 8.93 13.80 -36.61
N PRO A 397 10.11 14.35 -36.96
CA PRO A 397 11.36 14.02 -36.26
C PRO A 397 11.27 14.19 -34.74
N GLN A 398 11.69 13.16 -34.01
CA GLN A 398 11.59 13.08 -32.55
C GLN A 398 12.82 13.71 -31.85
N LEU A 399 13.14 14.96 -32.19
CA LEU A 399 14.40 15.63 -31.83
C LEU A 399 14.45 16.23 -30.41
N ARG A 400 13.58 15.78 -29.49
CA ARG A 400 13.53 16.31 -28.13
C ARG A 400 14.38 15.52 -27.16
N ASP A 401 15.04 16.23 -26.26
CA ASP A 401 15.71 15.62 -25.11
C ASP A 401 14.70 14.83 -24.26
N THR A 402 15.21 13.75 -23.68
CA THR A 402 14.42 12.75 -22.96
C THR A 402 14.34 13.07 -21.48
N TRP A 403 13.13 12.98 -20.95
CA TRP A 403 12.87 13.18 -19.54
C TRP A 403 13.12 11.89 -18.73
N ILE A 404 13.75 11.98 -17.55
CA ILE A 404 14.05 10.80 -16.74
C ILE A 404 12.78 9.95 -16.45
N PRO A 405 11.64 10.51 -16.02
CA PRO A 405 10.39 9.78 -15.88
C PRO A 405 9.90 9.03 -17.13
N ASP A 406 10.18 9.51 -18.34
CA ASP A 406 9.82 8.81 -19.58
C ASP A 406 10.62 7.52 -19.73
N ILE A 407 11.94 7.61 -19.51
CA ILE A 407 12.85 6.46 -19.46
C ILE A 407 12.36 5.44 -18.42
N ILE A 408 11.97 5.93 -17.25
CA ILE A 408 11.50 5.09 -16.14
C ILE A 408 10.13 4.48 -16.43
N ALA A 409 9.24 5.20 -17.11
CA ALA A 409 7.94 4.67 -17.55
C ALA A 409 8.13 3.56 -18.59
N TYR A 410 9.02 3.78 -19.56
CA TYR A 410 9.39 2.79 -20.55
C TYR A 410 10.06 1.56 -19.91
N ALA A 411 11.04 1.76 -19.01
CA ALA A 411 11.69 0.68 -18.27
C ALA A 411 10.67 -0.19 -17.50
N LYS A 412 9.70 0.44 -16.84
CA LYS A 412 8.60 -0.28 -16.16
C LYS A 412 7.76 -1.09 -17.13
N ARG A 413 7.55 -0.62 -18.37
CA ARG A 413 6.79 -1.34 -19.39
C ARG A 413 7.56 -2.56 -19.90
N VAL A 414 8.83 -2.39 -20.24
CA VAL A 414 9.71 -3.49 -20.68
C VAL A 414 9.77 -4.59 -19.62
N LEU A 415 9.99 -4.22 -18.35
CA LEU A 415 10.03 -5.20 -17.27
C LEU A 415 8.68 -5.89 -17.04
N ARG A 416 7.56 -5.17 -17.23
CA ARG A 416 6.21 -5.78 -17.17
C ARG A 416 5.99 -6.80 -18.27
N SER A 417 6.46 -6.53 -19.49
CA SER A 417 6.37 -7.48 -20.60
C SER A 417 7.32 -8.66 -20.48
N GLU A 418 8.36 -8.58 -19.65
CA GLU A 418 9.26 -9.71 -19.35
C GLU A 418 8.69 -10.64 -18.26
N GLU A 419 7.74 -10.17 -17.44
CA GLU A 419 7.09 -10.96 -16.36
C GLU A 419 5.98 -11.90 -16.87
N VAL A 420 6.03 -12.28 -18.14
CA VAL A 420 5.04 -13.14 -18.81
C VAL A 420 5.25 -14.61 -18.41
N HIS A 421 4.16 -15.27 -17.99
CA HIS A 421 4.18 -16.64 -17.50
C HIS A 421 3.17 -17.50 -18.25
N GLU A 422 3.61 -18.10 -19.36
CA GLU A 422 2.74 -18.72 -20.37
C GLU A 422 2.08 -20.04 -19.93
N ASN A 423 2.48 -20.61 -18.78
CA ASN A 423 2.08 -21.95 -18.35
C ASN A 423 1.32 -21.99 -17.01
N THR A 424 0.47 -21.00 -16.74
CA THR A 424 -0.37 -20.97 -15.53
C THR A 424 -1.85 -21.00 -15.89
N HIS A 425 -2.69 -21.57 -15.00
CA HIS A 425 -4.15 -21.50 -15.15
C HIS A 425 -4.63 -20.04 -15.29
N ARG A 426 -4.03 -19.13 -14.51
CA ARG A 426 -4.35 -17.70 -14.57
C ARG A 426 -4.07 -17.13 -15.96
N PHE A 427 -2.92 -17.47 -16.54
CA PHE A 427 -2.56 -17.07 -17.89
C PHE A 427 -3.54 -17.65 -18.92
N GLY A 428 -3.94 -18.91 -18.81
CA GLY A 428 -4.98 -19.47 -19.70
C GLY A 428 -6.32 -18.72 -19.65
N VAL A 429 -6.70 -18.17 -18.49
CA VAL A 429 -7.98 -17.44 -18.32
C VAL A 429 -7.89 -15.96 -18.69
N THR A 430 -6.75 -15.31 -18.49
CA THR A 430 -6.63 -13.84 -18.59
C THR A 430 -5.44 -13.35 -19.41
N GLY A 431 -4.64 -14.26 -19.97
CA GLY A 431 -3.34 -13.97 -20.54
C GLY A 431 -2.45 -13.19 -19.56
N ASN A 432 -1.70 -12.24 -20.12
CA ASN A 432 -0.86 -11.30 -19.37
C ASN A 432 -1.62 -10.10 -18.82
N HIS A 433 -2.95 -10.10 -18.87
CA HIS A 433 -3.72 -8.94 -18.49
C HIS A 433 -3.68 -8.74 -16.97
N PHE A 434 -3.21 -7.57 -16.53
CA PHE A 434 -3.36 -7.14 -15.14
C PHE A 434 -4.84 -6.80 -14.88
N PRO A 435 -5.39 -7.09 -13.70
CA PRO A 435 -6.74 -6.68 -13.38
C PRO A 435 -6.88 -5.15 -13.48
N THR A 436 -7.68 -4.68 -14.44
CA THR A 436 -7.98 -3.26 -14.68
C THR A 436 -8.93 -2.69 -13.64
N LYS A 437 -9.08 -1.36 -13.62
CA LYS A 437 -10.12 -0.69 -12.83
C LYS A 437 -11.48 -1.25 -13.26
N HIS A 438 -12.16 -1.97 -12.37
CA HIS A 438 -13.46 -2.54 -12.64
C HIS A 438 -14.47 -1.42 -12.98
N LYS A 439 -15.09 -1.51 -14.17
CA LYS A 439 -16.21 -0.67 -14.61
C LYS A 439 -17.54 -1.10 -13.96
N GLU A 440 -17.61 -2.32 -13.44
CA GLU A 440 -18.79 -2.88 -12.78
C GLU A 440 -18.52 -3.02 -11.29
N GLU A 441 -19.48 -2.62 -10.46
CA GLU A 441 -19.39 -2.59 -9.00
C GLU A 441 -19.47 -4.00 -8.38
N LEU A 442 -18.47 -4.84 -8.66
CA LEU A 442 -18.36 -6.12 -7.98
C LEU A 442 -18.24 -5.91 -6.47
N MET A 443 -19.03 -6.68 -5.72
CA MET A 443 -18.91 -6.77 -4.28
C MET A 443 -17.58 -7.43 -3.91
N LYS A 444 -17.13 -7.22 -2.66
CA LYS A 444 -15.86 -7.79 -2.16
C LYS A 444 -15.80 -9.31 -2.31
N GLU A 445 -16.92 -9.97 -2.07
CA GLU A 445 -17.07 -11.42 -2.24
C GLU A 445 -16.85 -11.86 -3.69
N GLU A 446 -17.43 -11.13 -4.63
CA GLU A 446 -17.34 -11.41 -6.07
C GLU A 446 -15.94 -11.15 -6.61
N GLU A 447 -15.29 -10.05 -6.20
CA GLU A 447 -13.88 -9.77 -6.53
C GLU A 447 -12.98 -10.92 -6.05
N THR A 448 -13.20 -11.39 -4.82
CA THR A 448 -12.42 -12.47 -4.20
C THR A 448 -12.68 -13.81 -4.88
N ALA A 449 -13.95 -14.12 -5.19
CA ALA A 449 -14.34 -15.33 -5.90
C ALA A 449 -13.73 -15.36 -7.31
N ARG A 450 -13.77 -14.23 -8.03
CA ARG A 450 -13.16 -14.07 -9.35
C ARG A 450 -11.64 -14.23 -9.31
N ALA A 451 -10.96 -13.63 -8.33
CA ALA A 451 -9.52 -13.79 -8.16
C ALA A 451 -9.16 -15.26 -7.89
N ARG A 452 -9.89 -15.92 -6.97
CA ARG A 452 -9.72 -17.35 -6.67
C ARG A 452 -9.97 -18.25 -7.88
N PHE A 453 -10.98 -17.93 -8.68
CA PHE A 453 -11.27 -18.63 -9.94
C PHE A 453 -10.10 -18.51 -10.91
N ARG A 454 -9.60 -17.30 -11.16
CA ARG A 454 -8.48 -17.05 -12.08
C ARG A 454 -7.22 -17.80 -11.66
N VAL A 455 -6.88 -17.82 -10.38
CA VAL A 455 -5.71 -18.57 -9.88
C VAL A 455 -5.98 -20.07 -9.68
N GLY A 456 -7.10 -20.58 -10.19
CA GLY A 456 -7.47 -21.99 -10.11
C GLY A 456 -7.78 -22.48 -8.70
N SER A 457 -7.90 -21.60 -7.69
CA SER A 457 -8.12 -21.95 -6.29
C SER A 457 -9.60 -21.81 -5.86
N SER A 458 -10.52 -21.72 -6.82
CA SER A 458 -11.96 -21.68 -6.54
C SER A 458 -12.44 -23.01 -5.96
N ARG A 459 -13.33 -22.94 -4.96
CA ARG A 459 -14.03 -24.10 -4.40
C ARG A 459 -14.85 -24.85 -5.45
N HIS A 460 -15.29 -24.16 -6.50
CA HIS A 460 -16.09 -24.74 -7.57
C HIS A 460 -15.26 -25.46 -8.65
N TYR A 461 -13.95 -25.19 -8.73
CA TYR A 461 -13.07 -25.75 -9.76
C TYR A 461 -12.27 -26.99 -9.29
N GLY A 462 -12.62 -27.53 -8.11
CA GLY A 462 -12.07 -28.80 -7.61
C GLY A 462 -10.59 -28.79 -7.21
N TRP A 463 -9.87 -27.66 -7.28
CA TRP A 463 -8.42 -27.63 -7.02
C TRP A 463 -8.04 -28.05 -5.61
N MET A 464 -8.78 -27.59 -4.60
CA MET A 464 -8.55 -28.02 -3.23
C MET A 464 -8.87 -29.52 -3.06
N LEU A 465 -9.88 -30.02 -3.79
CA LEU A 465 -10.17 -31.45 -3.89
C LEU A 465 -9.00 -32.22 -4.51
N ARG A 466 -8.39 -31.72 -5.59
CA ARG A 466 -7.21 -32.33 -6.25
C ARG A 466 -5.97 -32.35 -5.36
N LYS A 467 -5.76 -31.30 -4.56
CA LYS A 467 -4.66 -31.24 -3.59
C LYS A 467 -4.81 -32.27 -2.47
N ILE A 468 -6.05 -32.63 -2.14
CA ILE A 468 -6.38 -33.65 -1.14
C ILE A 468 -6.45 -35.05 -1.79
N ASN A 469 -6.87 -35.13 -3.04
CA ASN A 469 -7.08 -36.37 -3.79
C ASN A 469 -6.52 -36.27 -5.22
N PRO A 470 -5.28 -36.77 -5.46
CA PRO A 470 -4.60 -36.68 -6.76
C PRO A 470 -5.30 -37.40 -7.92
N SER A 471 -6.22 -38.33 -7.65
CA SER A 471 -6.93 -39.10 -8.67
C SER A 471 -8.07 -38.35 -9.36
N VAL A 472 -8.42 -37.15 -8.88
CA VAL A 472 -9.49 -36.33 -9.46
C VAL A 472 -9.00 -35.63 -10.74
N PRO A 473 -9.67 -35.81 -11.90
CA PRO A 473 -9.25 -35.20 -13.16
C PRO A 473 -9.19 -33.66 -13.09
N PRO A 474 -8.37 -33.00 -13.94
CA PRO A 474 -8.19 -31.54 -13.94
C PRO A 474 -9.39 -30.72 -14.45
N GLN A 475 -10.56 -31.34 -14.62
CA GLN A 475 -11.76 -30.73 -15.19
C GLN A 475 -12.57 -29.96 -14.13
N CYS A 476 -13.33 -28.97 -14.60
CA CYS A 476 -14.25 -28.20 -13.78
C CYS A 476 -15.39 -29.07 -13.22
N ARG A 477 -15.92 -28.76 -12.03
CA ARG A 477 -17.07 -29.49 -11.42
C ARG A 477 -18.30 -29.53 -12.33
N TRP A 478 -18.47 -28.52 -13.18
CA TRP A 478 -19.57 -28.46 -14.15
C TRP A 478 -19.28 -29.23 -15.45
N CYS A 479 -18.01 -29.36 -15.84
CA CYS A 479 -17.60 -30.17 -17.00
C CYS A 479 -17.47 -31.65 -16.66
N ASN A 480 -17.40 -32.00 -15.38
CA ASN A 480 -17.39 -33.38 -14.89
C ASN A 480 -18.34 -33.55 -13.69
N PRO A 481 -19.66 -33.70 -13.96
CA PRO A 481 -20.69 -33.80 -12.92
C PRO A 481 -20.55 -35.05 -12.04
N GLN A 482 -19.86 -36.09 -12.52
CA GLN A 482 -19.68 -37.35 -11.80
C GLN A 482 -18.87 -37.17 -10.49
N HIS A 483 -18.01 -36.15 -10.45
CA HIS A 483 -17.30 -35.73 -9.23
C HIS A 483 -17.96 -34.56 -8.50
N ALA A 484 -19.05 -34.00 -9.03
CA ALA A 484 -19.79 -32.90 -8.40
C ALA A 484 -20.61 -33.35 -7.17
N ALA A 485 -20.95 -34.63 -7.07
CA ALA A 485 -21.60 -35.22 -5.91
C ALA A 485 -20.65 -35.41 -4.71
N ILE A 486 -19.34 -35.30 -4.93
CA ILE A 486 -18.32 -35.29 -3.86
C ILE A 486 -18.24 -33.86 -3.28
N GLY A 487 -19.33 -33.42 -2.66
CA GLY A 487 -19.19 -32.43 -1.59
C GLY A 487 -18.31 -33.02 -0.48
N PRO A 488 -17.66 -32.22 0.38
CA PRO A 488 -17.15 -32.77 1.62
C PRO A 488 -18.36 -33.32 2.39
N THR A 489 -18.62 -34.62 2.28
CA THR A 489 -19.47 -35.31 3.24
C THR A 489 -18.69 -35.29 4.54
N ILE A 490 -18.84 -34.20 5.29
CA ILE A 490 -18.71 -34.29 6.74
C ILE A 490 -19.89 -35.17 7.10
N GLN A 491 -19.61 -36.47 7.32
CA GLN A 491 -20.58 -37.31 8.00
C GLN A 491 -20.97 -36.56 9.27
N THR A 492 -22.21 -36.09 9.34
CA THR A 492 -22.82 -35.74 10.61
C THR A 492 -22.79 -37.01 11.42
N ALA A 493 -21.77 -37.14 12.26
CA ALA A 493 -21.74 -38.16 13.28
C ALA A 493 -23.03 -38.03 14.09
N SER A 494 -23.71 -39.16 14.29
CA SER A 494 -24.86 -39.26 15.18
C SER A 494 -24.58 -38.55 16.50
N THR A 495 -25.61 -37.95 17.08
CA THR A 495 -25.61 -37.34 18.41
C THR A 495 -25.03 -38.31 19.44
N VAL A 496 -23.71 -38.21 19.65
CA VAL A 496 -22.99 -38.82 20.75
C VAL A 496 -22.49 -37.66 21.59
N ALA A 497 -22.75 -37.77 22.88
CA ALA A 497 -22.48 -36.78 23.91
C ALA A 497 -21.12 -36.09 23.73
N THR A 498 -21.17 -34.77 23.86
CA THR A 498 -20.06 -33.80 23.88
C THR A 498 -18.73 -34.41 24.37
N ARG A 499 -17.85 -34.76 23.44
CA ARG A 499 -16.42 -35.01 23.72
C ARG A 499 -15.55 -34.13 22.82
N THR A 500 -14.72 -33.34 23.49
CA THR A 500 -13.64 -32.50 22.96
C THR A 500 -12.85 -33.17 21.84
N LEU A 501 -12.73 -32.48 20.70
CA LEU A 501 -11.90 -32.84 19.54
C LEU A 501 -10.43 -33.03 19.94
N GLN A 502 -10.00 -34.28 20.07
CA GLN A 502 -8.60 -34.70 20.04
C GLN A 502 -8.28 -35.27 18.66
N ARG A 503 -7.14 -34.84 18.11
CA ARG A 503 -6.49 -35.48 16.96
C ARG A 503 -6.40 -36.98 17.22
N THR A 504 -6.92 -37.80 16.33
CA THR A 504 -6.73 -39.25 16.33
C THR A 504 -5.28 -39.58 15.97
N SER A 505 -4.42 -39.53 16.97
CA SER A 505 -3.25 -40.39 17.06
C SER A 505 -3.64 -41.57 17.92
N GLU A 506 -3.22 -42.78 17.54
CA GLU A 506 -3.43 -43.98 18.37
C GLU A 506 -2.96 -43.72 19.81
N PRO A 507 -3.79 -44.03 20.82
CA PRO A 507 -3.40 -43.90 22.22
C PRO A 507 -2.19 -44.79 22.52
N ALA A 508 -1.17 -44.21 23.15
CA ALA A 508 0.06 -44.91 23.49
C ALA A 508 0.09 -45.16 24.99
N LYS A 509 0.24 -46.42 25.40
CA LYS A 509 0.40 -46.79 26.81
C LYS A 509 1.83 -46.54 27.26
N CYS A 510 1.98 -46.01 28.48
CA CYS A 510 3.27 -45.97 29.15
C CYS A 510 3.66 -47.39 29.56
N THR A 511 4.88 -47.81 29.24
CA THR A 511 5.41 -49.15 29.53
C THR A 511 5.72 -49.37 31.02
N GLU A 512 5.69 -48.32 31.84
CA GLU A 512 6.10 -48.38 33.26
C GLU A 512 4.97 -48.20 34.26
N CYS A 513 3.82 -47.64 33.85
CA CYS A 513 2.72 -47.38 34.79
C CYS A 513 1.32 -47.57 34.18
N ASP A 514 1.21 -48.26 33.04
CA ASP A 514 -0.02 -48.54 32.28
C ASP A 514 -0.88 -47.29 31.92
N ALA A 515 -0.37 -46.09 32.17
CA ALA A 515 -1.04 -44.84 31.89
C ALA A 515 -1.22 -44.68 30.37
N THR A 516 -2.48 -44.55 29.94
CA THR A 516 -2.82 -44.41 28.52
C THR A 516 -2.77 -42.95 28.10
N CYS A 517 -1.78 -42.58 27.29
CA CYS A 517 -1.58 -41.22 26.81
C CYS A 517 -2.28 -41.01 25.45
N GLN A 518 -2.81 -39.81 25.25
CA GLN A 518 -3.58 -39.44 24.05
C GLN A 518 -2.80 -39.52 22.73
N CYS A 519 -1.47 -39.47 22.79
CA CYS A 519 -0.59 -39.62 21.65
C CYS A 519 0.82 -40.04 22.09
N ARG A 520 1.62 -40.55 21.14
CA ARG A 520 3.02 -40.93 21.40
C ARG A 520 3.85 -39.78 21.99
N SER A 521 3.65 -38.54 21.53
CA SER A 521 4.35 -37.37 22.05
C SER A 521 4.01 -37.06 23.51
N SER A 522 2.75 -37.29 23.91
CA SER A 522 2.30 -37.15 25.28
C SER A 522 2.83 -38.29 26.16
N ALA A 523 2.90 -39.52 25.63
CA ALA A 523 3.55 -40.64 26.31
C ALA A 523 5.04 -40.37 26.57
N VAL A 524 5.77 -39.82 25.58
CA VAL A 524 7.18 -39.44 25.74
C VAL A 524 7.33 -38.37 26.81
N THR A 525 6.46 -37.37 26.78
CA THR A 525 6.50 -36.25 27.75
C THR A 525 6.12 -36.74 29.15
N HIS A 526 5.19 -37.67 29.25
CA HIS A 526 4.85 -38.36 30.50
C HIS A 526 6.03 -39.17 31.04
N MET A 527 6.70 -39.98 30.21
CA MET A 527 7.89 -40.74 30.61
C MET A 527 9.06 -39.85 31.07
N VAL A 528 9.29 -38.72 30.40
CA VAL A 528 10.32 -37.75 30.80
C VAL A 528 9.96 -37.11 32.15
N ASN A 529 8.70 -36.71 32.34
CA ASN A 529 8.30 -35.92 33.51
C ASN A 529 7.98 -36.76 34.76
N LYS A 530 7.46 -37.98 34.60
CA LYS A 530 7.05 -38.86 35.72
C LYS A 530 8.08 -39.93 36.07
N HIS A 531 8.84 -40.40 35.08
CA HIS A 531 9.81 -41.48 35.27
C HIS A 531 11.27 -41.04 35.03
N GLY A 532 11.50 -39.75 34.71
CA GLY A 532 12.85 -39.18 34.59
C GLY A 532 13.66 -39.65 33.37
N PHE A 533 13.02 -40.28 32.38
CA PHE A 533 13.75 -40.78 31.20
C PHE A 533 14.31 -39.65 30.33
N VAL A 534 15.50 -39.88 29.76
CA VAL A 534 16.05 -39.03 28.70
C VAL A 534 15.14 -39.11 27.47
N ARG A 535 14.78 -37.96 26.89
CA ARG A 535 13.77 -37.84 25.82
C ARG A 535 14.01 -38.78 24.62
N ALA A 536 15.27 -38.95 24.22
CA ALA A 536 15.65 -39.85 23.12
C ALA A 536 15.38 -41.33 23.46
N TYR A 537 15.59 -41.72 24.72
CA TYR A 537 15.32 -43.08 25.20
C TYR A 537 13.82 -43.33 25.38
N ALA A 538 13.07 -42.38 25.92
CA ALA A 538 11.60 -42.45 26.00
C ALA A 538 10.94 -42.56 24.61
N LEU A 539 11.46 -41.82 23.62
CA LEU A 539 11.03 -41.94 22.22
C LEU A 539 11.31 -43.33 21.65
N ARG A 540 12.46 -43.92 21.97
CA ARG A 540 12.85 -45.25 21.48
C ARG A 540 11.93 -46.33 22.04
N ARG A 541 11.70 -46.34 23.37
CA ARG A 541 10.82 -47.33 24.02
C ARG A 541 9.37 -47.24 23.58
N ILE A 542 8.83 -46.03 23.39
CA ILE A 542 7.44 -45.87 22.89
C ILE A 542 7.29 -46.28 21.42
N LYS A 543 8.37 -46.21 20.63
CA LYS A 543 8.33 -46.54 19.20
C LYS A 543 8.61 -48.01 18.91
N TYR A 544 9.42 -48.68 19.73
CA TYR A 544 9.94 -50.02 19.43
C TYR A 544 9.79 -51.04 20.58
N GLY A 545 9.28 -50.65 21.75
CA GLY A 545 9.20 -51.54 22.92
C GLY A 545 10.59 -51.95 23.44
N ASP A 546 10.68 -53.16 24.02
CA ASP A 546 11.94 -53.76 24.51
C ASP A 546 12.67 -54.61 23.44
N ALA A 547 12.17 -54.63 22.20
CA ALA A 547 12.83 -55.33 21.11
C ALA A 547 14.07 -54.55 20.63
N THR A 548 15.25 -55.15 20.77
CA THR A 548 16.47 -54.71 20.09
C THR A 548 16.33 -54.94 18.58
N PRO A 549 16.39 -53.89 17.73
CA PRO A 549 16.48 -54.09 16.29
C PRO A 549 17.91 -54.51 15.91
N ALA A 550 18.02 -55.59 15.14
CA ALA A 550 19.25 -56.07 14.52
C ALA A 550 19.65 -55.15 13.34
N VAL A 551 20.85 -54.54 13.44
CA VAL A 551 21.88 -54.18 12.39
C VAL A 551 21.39 -53.33 11.18
N ASP A 552 22.03 -52.29 10.60
CA ASP A 552 23.39 -51.74 10.46
C ASP A 552 23.32 -50.20 10.27
N ILE A 553 24.18 -49.43 10.93
CA ILE A 553 24.51 -48.03 10.58
C ILE A 553 26.04 -47.91 10.61
N PRO A 554 26.69 -47.37 9.57
CA PRO A 554 28.15 -47.29 9.48
C PRO A 554 28.76 -46.42 10.61
N PRO A 555 30.01 -46.69 11.05
CA PRO A 555 30.62 -46.03 12.19
C PRO A 555 31.00 -44.57 11.90
N GLU A 556 30.76 -43.69 12.87
CA GLU A 556 31.30 -42.33 12.90
C GLU A 556 32.82 -42.34 13.19
N PRO A 557 33.61 -41.42 12.61
CA PRO A 557 35.05 -41.30 12.89
C PRO A 557 35.33 -40.81 14.33
N PRO A 558 36.51 -41.11 14.88
CA PRO A 558 36.82 -40.89 16.30
C PRO A 558 36.92 -39.40 16.68
N PRO A 559 36.69 -39.06 17.96
CA PRO A 559 36.62 -37.69 18.42
C PRO A 559 38.01 -37.05 18.50
N VAL A 560 38.14 -35.84 17.94
CA VAL A 560 39.28 -34.96 18.22
C VAL A 560 39.13 -34.38 19.63
N VAL A 561 40.24 -34.49 20.35
CA VAL A 561 40.54 -34.14 21.74
C VAL A 561 39.88 -32.85 22.24
N ALA A 562 39.37 -32.92 23.46
CA ALA A 562 38.71 -31.86 24.20
C ALA A 562 39.58 -30.60 24.35
N ILE A 563 39.04 -29.46 23.92
CA ILE A 563 39.45 -28.14 24.41
C ILE A 563 38.38 -27.65 25.40
N VAL A 564 38.87 -27.32 26.58
CA VAL A 564 38.20 -26.79 27.78
C VAL A 564 37.14 -25.73 27.43
N PRO A 565 35.90 -25.82 27.97
CA PRO A 565 34.90 -24.77 27.76
C PRO A 565 35.23 -23.53 28.60
N LEU A 566 35.50 -22.41 27.93
CA LEU A 566 35.45 -21.08 28.54
C LEU A 566 33.98 -20.66 28.83
N PRO A 567 33.76 -19.82 29.85
CA PRO A 567 32.46 -19.58 30.46
C PRO A 567 31.49 -18.83 29.54
N SER A 568 30.27 -19.37 29.45
CA SER A 568 29.13 -18.79 28.73
C SER A 568 28.54 -17.58 29.46
N SER A 569 29.18 -16.42 29.36
CA SER A 569 28.54 -15.13 29.62
C SER A 569 28.46 -14.32 28.34
N THR A 570 27.37 -14.51 27.58
CA THR A 570 26.77 -13.53 26.65
C THR A 570 25.43 -14.07 26.15
N ARG A 571 24.46 -14.22 27.06
CA ARG A 571 23.05 -14.10 26.67
C ARG A 571 22.65 -12.65 26.88
N VAL A 572 22.64 -11.87 25.80
CA VAL A 572 21.89 -10.61 25.77
C VAL A 572 20.42 -10.97 25.98
N PRO A 573 19.73 -10.46 27.02
CA PRO A 573 18.31 -10.75 27.22
C PRO A 573 17.51 -10.08 26.10
N MET A 574 16.98 -10.85 25.15
CA MET A 574 15.89 -10.37 24.31
C MET A 574 14.67 -10.18 25.21
N ARG A 575 14.29 -8.92 25.47
CA ARG A 575 12.99 -8.60 26.07
C ARG A 575 11.88 -9.17 25.17
N PRO A 576 10.92 -9.95 25.70
CA PRO A 576 9.76 -10.38 24.92
C PRO A 576 8.97 -9.15 24.48
N GLN A 577 8.90 -8.89 23.17
CA GLN A 577 8.13 -7.76 22.63
C GLN A 577 6.64 -8.04 22.82
N VAL A 578 6.02 -7.23 23.66
CA VAL A 578 4.61 -7.30 23.98
C VAL A 578 3.83 -6.46 22.98
N LEU A 579 2.81 -7.02 22.35
CA LEU A 579 1.94 -6.33 21.39
C LEU A 579 0.87 -5.55 22.15
N HIS A 580 0.75 -4.26 21.89
CA HIS A 580 -0.20 -3.38 22.58
C HIS A 580 -1.48 -3.20 21.76
N CYS A 581 -2.63 -3.17 22.43
CA CYS A 581 -3.86 -2.68 21.83
C CYS A 581 -3.77 -1.15 21.68
N THR A 582 -4.22 -0.62 20.54
CA THR A 582 -4.24 0.83 20.29
C THR A 582 -5.46 1.53 20.86
N LEU A 583 -6.44 0.77 21.35
CA LEU A 583 -7.73 1.26 21.85
C LEU A 583 -7.88 1.10 23.37
N CYS A 584 -6.99 0.34 24.01
CA CYS A 584 -6.91 0.23 25.46
C CYS A 584 -5.52 -0.18 25.93
N ALA A 585 -5.27 -0.16 27.23
CA ALA A 585 -3.97 -0.46 27.82
C ALA A 585 -3.56 -1.96 27.80
N SER A 586 -4.30 -2.81 27.07
CA SER A 586 -4.09 -4.26 27.05
C SER A 586 -2.84 -4.67 26.25
N LYS A 587 -2.15 -5.69 26.74
CA LYS A 587 -0.84 -6.15 26.27
C LYS A 587 -0.90 -7.66 25.97
N PHE A 588 -0.35 -8.10 24.85
CA PHE A 588 -0.45 -9.48 24.36
C PHE A 588 0.89 -10.05 23.90
N ALA A 589 1.18 -11.29 24.29
CA ALA A 589 2.42 -11.98 23.92
C ALA A 589 2.44 -12.52 22.48
N VAL A 590 1.27 -12.67 21.83
CA VAL A 590 1.14 -13.24 20.49
C VAL A 590 0.04 -12.55 19.66
N PRO A 591 0.23 -12.37 18.34
CA PRO A 591 -0.69 -11.62 17.48
C PRO A 591 -2.13 -12.13 17.48
N GLY A 592 -2.34 -13.45 17.53
CA GLY A 592 -3.68 -14.03 17.53
C GLY A 592 -4.54 -13.63 18.73
N ARG A 593 -3.91 -13.39 19.90
CA ARG A 593 -4.63 -12.94 21.11
C ARG A 593 -4.99 -11.46 21.06
N LEU A 594 -4.14 -10.63 20.45
CA LEU A 594 -4.48 -9.22 20.20
C LEU A 594 -5.64 -9.12 19.19
N LEU A 595 -5.63 -9.93 18.13
CA LEU A 595 -6.71 -9.95 17.15
C LEU A 595 -8.04 -10.36 17.78
N HIS A 596 -8.04 -11.41 18.60
CA HIS A 596 -9.23 -11.84 19.34
C HIS A 596 -9.72 -10.77 20.32
N HIS A 597 -8.81 -10.06 21.00
CA HIS A 597 -9.14 -8.94 21.89
C HIS A 597 -9.80 -7.77 21.13
N LEU A 598 -9.26 -7.38 19.96
CA LEU A 598 -9.86 -6.32 19.14
C LEU A 598 -11.27 -6.70 18.68
N GLN A 599 -11.49 -7.98 18.35
CA GLN A 599 -12.79 -8.49 17.92
C GLN A 599 -13.82 -8.58 19.05
N THR A 600 -13.40 -9.04 20.24
CA THR A 600 -14.33 -9.36 21.35
C THR A 600 -14.57 -8.19 22.30
N ILE A 601 -13.55 -7.36 22.55
CA ILE A 601 -13.62 -6.26 23.53
C ILE A 601 -13.98 -4.93 22.87
N HIS A 602 -13.51 -4.70 21.65
CA HIS A 602 -13.77 -3.47 20.89
C HIS A 602 -14.82 -3.65 19.79
N GLY A 603 -15.36 -4.87 19.61
CA GLY A 603 -16.39 -5.16 18.60
C GLY A 603 -15.92 -5.02 17.15
N ILE A 604 -14.62 -4.81 16.92
CA ILE A 604 -14.06 -4.58 15.59
C ILE A 604 -14.13 -5.89 14.79
N GLY A 605 -15.05 -5.96 13.83
CA GLY A 605 -15.23 -7.11 12.95
C GLY A 605 -16.36 -8.08 13.31
N SER A 606 -17.30 -7.72 14.19
CA SER A 606 -18.52 -8.52 14.42
C SER A 606 -19.66 -8.08 13.48
N GLY A 607 -19.52 -8.42 12.20
CA GLY A 607 -20.61 -8.31 11.23
C GLY A 607 -21.58 -9.50 11.36
N SER A 608 -22.58 -9.37 12.23
CA SER A 608 -23.85 -10.09 12.08
C SER A 608 -25.00 -9.15 12.40
N CYS A 609 -25.27 -8.24 11.47
CA CYS A 609 -26.58 -7.61 11.36
C CYS A 609 -27.24 -8.20 10.11
N ARG A 610 -28.11 -9.20 10.31
CA ARG A 610 -29.17 -9.49 9.32
C ARG A 610 -30.07 -8.26 9.29
N VAL A 611 -29.89 -7.42 8.28
CA VAL A 611 -30.87 -6.40 7.91
C VAL A 611 -32.14 -7.15 7.49
N LYS A 612 -33.16 -7.14 8.34
CA LYS A 612 -34.52 -7.45 7.91
C LYS A 612 -34.96 -6.28 7.02
N ARG A 613 -35.01 -6.50 5.71
CA ARG A 613 -35.80 -5.63 4.82
C ARG A 613 -37.27 -5.88 5.16
N GLY A 614 -37.97 -4.85 5.62
CA GLY A 614 -39.42 -4.82 5.57
C GLY A 614 -39.83 -4.88 4.11
N ARG A 615 -40.66 -5.86 3.75
CA ARG A 615 -41.45 -5.80 2.52
C ARG A 615 -42.70 -4.99 2.88
N GLU A 616 -42.90 -3.90 2.16
CA GLU A 616 -44.20 -3.24 2.08
C GLU A 616 -45.10 -4.10 1.18
N ASN A 617 -46.37 -4.18 1.58
CA ASN A 617 -47.43 -4.98 0.98
C ASN A 617 -47.84 -4.44 -0.39
N GLU A 618 -48.23 -5.34 -1.28
CA GLU A 618 -49.42 -5.17 -2.12
C GLU A 618 -50.00 -6.55 -2.44
N ASP A 619 -51.32 -6.55 -2.56
CA ASP A 619 -52.24 -7.60 -3.01
C ASP A 619 -52.88 -8.56 -2.02
N SER A 620 -54.18 -8.67 -2.25
CA SER A 620 -55.30 -8.91 -1.34
C SER A 620 -56.12 -10.09 -1.87
N VAL A 621 -56.96 -10.68 -0.99
CA VAL A 621 -58.16 -11.48 -1.31
C VAL A 621 -57.83 -12.93 -1.77
N GLN A 622 -58.36 -14.05 -1.25
CA GLN A 622 -59.63 -14.40 -0.57
C GLN A 622 -59.49 -15.75 0.20
N GLY A 623 -60.32 -15.93 1.24
CA GLY A 623 -60.92 -17.15 1.88
C GLY A 623 -60.17 -18.50 1.95
N ASP A 624 -60.29 -19.35 2.97
CA ASP A 624 -61.21 -19.49 4.10
C ASP A 624 -60.63 -20.52 5.12
N GLY A 625 -61.02 -20.41 6.40
CA GLY A 625 -61.24 -21.59 7.25
C GLY A 625 -60.29 -21.90 8.42
N ARG A 626 -60.79 -21.57 9.63
CA ARG A 626 -60.46 -22.08 11.00
C ARG A 626 -59.27 -21.47 11.78
N ALA A 627 -59.61 -20.97 12.98
CA ALA A 627 -58.72 -20.59 14.09
C ALA A 627 -59.10 -21.39 15.35
N PRO A 628 -58.34 -21.40 16.47
CA PRO A 628 -56.92 -21.07 16.70
C PRO A 628 -56.16 -22.20 17.44
N ALA A 629 -54.83 -22.24 17.34
CA ALA A 629 -53.97 -22.85 18.36
C ALA A 629 -52.70 -22.01 18.52
N ALA A 630 -52.36 -21.66 19.76
CA ALA A 630 -51.26 -20.77 20.11
C ALA A 630 -49.92 -21.22 19.49
N PRO A 631 -49.12 -20.31 18.91
CA PRO A 631 -47.77 -20.66 18.47
C PRO A 631 -46.85 -20.87 19.69
N ALA A 632 -46.26 -22.06 19.74
CA ALA A 632 -45.23 -22.43 20.69
C ALA A 632 -44.03 -21.45 20.62
N SER A 633 -43.51 -21.15 21.80
CA SER A 633 -42.47 -20.17 22.11
C SER A 633 -41.22 -20.27 21.23
N GLN A 634 -40.77 -19.11 20.75
CA GLN A 634 -39.43 -18.88 20.22
C GLN A 634 -38.37 -19.30 21.24
N ASP A 635 -37.37 -20.04 20.76
CA ASP A 635 -36.24 -20.58 21.50
C ASP A 635 -35.41 -19.43 22.10
N THR A 636 -35.76 -19.05 23.31
CA THR A 636 -34.97 -18.19 24.19
C THR A 636 -33.74 -18.99 24.60
N ARG A 637 -32.59 -18.72 23.97
CA ARG A 637 -31.30 -19.01 24.65
C ARG A 637 -31.24 -18.12 25.89
N LYS A 638 -31.83 -18.58 26.99
CA LYS A 638 -31.65 -18.05 28.33
C LYS A 638 -30.15 -18.04 28.59
N LEU A 639 -29.54 -16.86 28.59
CA LEU A 639 -28.17 -16.65 29.03
C LEU A 639 -28.17 -16.87 30.54
N PRO A 640 -27.69 -18.03 31.05
CA PRO A 640 -28.01 -18.46 32.41
C PRO A 640 -27.17 -17.73 33.47
N PHE A 641 -26.16 -16.96 33.06
CA PHE A 641 -25.23 -16.28 33.96
C PHE A 641 -25.41 -14.77 33.88
N GLN A 642 -26.31 -14.24 34.70
CA GLN A 642 -26.56 -12.80 34.81
C GLN A 642 -25.60 -12.15 35.81
N CYS A 643 -25.16 -10.92 35.52
CA CYS A 643 -24.44 -10.12 36.49
C CYS A 643 -25.40 -9.58 37.55
N ASP A 644 -25.02 -9.74 38.79
CA ASP A 644 -25.67 -9.20 39.99
C ASP A 644 -25.45 -7.68 40.17
N LEU A 645 -24.48 -7.11 39.46
CA LEU A 645 -24.10 -5.69 39.55
C LEU A 645 -24.51 -4.86 38.33
N CYS A 646 -25.01 -5.50 37.25
CA CYS A 646 -25.58 -4.82 36.09
C CYS A 646 -26.49 -5.74 35.25
N GLU A 647 -27.27 -5.20 34.33
CA GLU A 647 -28.24 -5.95 33.49
C GLU A 647 -27.61 -6.87 32.42
N ALA A 648 -26.30 -7.15 32.48
CA ALA A 648 -25.61 -7.97 31.48
C ALA A 648 -25.74 -9.47 31.78
N SER A 649 -26.12 -10.25 30.75
CA SER A 649 -26.23 -11.72 30.83
C SER A 649 -25.24 -12.41 29.89
N PHE A 650 -24.69 -13.54 30.34
CA PHE A 650 -23.59 -14.25 29.69
C PHE A 650 -23.92 -15.73 29.48
N GLY A 651 -23.39 -16.29 28.40
CA GLY A 651 -23.57 -17.71 28.06
C GLY A 651 -22.67 -18.67 28.85
N THR A 652 -21.63 -18.17 29.53
CA THR A 652 -20.70 -18.99 30.32
C THR A 652 -20.28 -18.30 31.62
N ARG A 653 -20.05 -19.07 32.69
CA ARG A 653 -19.60 -18.55 34.00
C ARG A 653 -18.24 -17.84 33.94
N SER A 654 -17.37 -18.24 33.00
CA SER A 654 -16.06 -17.64 32.77
C SER A 654 -16.17 -16.22 32.19
N SER A 655 -17.13 -15.98 31.29
CA SER A 655 -17.37 -14.66 30.71
C SER A 655 -18.01 -13.70 31.71
N LEU A 656 -18.92 -14.19 32.56
CA LEU A 656 -19.42 -13.43 33.72
C LEU A 656 -18.29 -13.08 34.71
N SER A 657 -17.40 -14.03 35.01
CA SER A 657 -16.28 -13.80 35.95
C SER A 657 -15.28 -12.77 35.41
N LEU A 658 -14.97 -12.80 34.11
CA LEU A 658 -14.17 -11.76 33.48
C LEU A 658 -14.91 -10.41 33.48
N HIS A 659 -16.21 -10.40 33.18
CA HIS A 659 -17.03 -9.19 33.20
C HIS A 659 -16.98 -8.53 34.59
N LYS A 660 -17.22 -9.29 35.68
CA LYS A 660 -17.10 -8.76 37.05
C LYS A 660 -15.69 -8.23 37.34
N LYS A 661 -14.65 -8.98 36.97
CA LYS A 661 -13.25 -8.61 37.20
C LYS A 661 -12.81 -7.32 36.48
N PHE A 662 -13.37 -7.04 35.30
CA PHE A 662 -12.94 -5.91 34.47
C PHE A 662 -13.88 -4.70 34.50
N LYS A 663 -15.19 -4.90 34.70
CA LYS A 663 -16.19 -3.81 34.77
C LYS A 663 -16.48 -3.36 36.20
N HIS A 664 -16.35 -4.23 37.20
CA HIS A 664 -16.67 -3.97 38.60
C HIS A 664 -15.42 -4.15 39.48
N LYS A 665 -14.32 -3.47 39.13
CA LYS A 665 -13.07 -3.53 39.91
C LYS A 665 -13.33 -3.18 41.37
N SER A 666 -13.23 -4.16 42.26
CA SER A 666 -13.02 -3.95 43.69
C SER A 666 -11.55 -3.60 43.93
N ILE A 667 -11.30 -2.48 44.60
CA ILE A 667 -9.98 -2.15 45.13
C ILE A 667 -9.97 -2.67 46.56
N VAL A 668 -9.10 -3.64 46.85
CA VAL A 668 -8.78 -4.08 48.21
C VAL A 668 -7.53 -3.30 48.63
N THR A 669 -7.66 -2.43 49.64
CA THR A 669 -6.48 -1.80 50.26
C THR A 669 -5.75 -2.83 51.12
N LYS A 670 -4.49 -2.58 51.47
CA LYS A 670 -3.61 -3.53 52.19
C LYS A 670 -4.18 -4.02 53.54
N ASP A 671 -5.20 -3.37 54.07
CA ASP A 671 -5.82 -3.67 55.36
C ASP A 671 -7.14 -4.44 55.22
N GLY A 672 -7.45 -4.99 54.04
CA GLY A 672 -8.56 -5.91 53.82
C GLY A 672 -9.94 -5.28 53.66
N THR A 673 -10.05 -3.94 53.68
CA THR A 673 -11.33 -3.26 53.44
C THR A 673 -11.65 -3.16 51.94
N VAL A 674 -12.86 -3.56 51.56
CA VAL A 674 -13.35 -3.49 50.17
C VAL A 674 -14.11 -2.18 49.95
N VAL A 675 -13.61 -1.30 49.08
CA VAL A 675 -14.34 -0.09 48.67
C VAL A 675 -14.92 -0.28 47.27
N LEU A 676 -16.24 -0.08 47.15
CA LEU A 676 -17.01 -0.19 45.90
C LEU A 676 -17.07 1.18 45.23
N VAL A 677 -16.42 1.34 44.07
CA VAL A 677 -16.49 2.58 43.28
C VAL A 677 -17.60 2.47 42.25
N GLN A 678 -18.73 3.14 42.49
CA GLN A 678 -19.79 3.32 41.49
C GLN A 678 -19.43 4.49 40.56
N PHE A 679 -19.49 4.24 39.24
CA PHE A 679 -19.48 5.30 38.23
C PHE A 679 -20.92 5.64 37.83
N PRO A 680 -21.36 6.91 37.87
CA PRO A 680 -22.72 7.28 37.51
C PRO A 680 -22.98 7.15 35.99
N ARG A 681 -24.14 6.57 35.63
CA ARG A 681 -24.69 6.50 34.26
C ARG A 681 -25.14 7.91 33.82
N LYS A 682 -24.73 8.37 32.63
CA LYS A 682 -25.33 9.54 31.95
C LYS A 682 -26.73 9.18 31.42
N ARG A 683 -27.79 9.82 31.93
CA ARG A 683 -29.11 9.90 31.28
C ARG A 683 -29.21 11.17 30.43
N ALA A 684 -30.07 11.11 29.42
CA ALA A 684 -30.43 12.20 28.53
C ALA A 684 -31.63 13.02 29.07
N ARG A 685 -31.68 14.30 28.62
CA ARG A 685 -32.79 15.27 28.49
C ARG A 685 -33.20 16.22 29.64
N GLU A 686 -33.15 17.53 29.26
CA GLU A 686 -34.09 18.66 29.42
C GLU A 686 -34.57 19.15 30.82
N GLY A 687 -34.51 20.48 31.04
CA GLY A 687 -35.30 21.21 32.06
C GLY A 687 -34.54 22.29 32.86
N ASN A 688 -35.07 23.52 32.89
CA ASN A 688 -34.50 24.78 33.41
C ASN A 688 -34.57 24.99 34.95
N VAL A 689 -33.78 25.97 35.43
CA VAL A 689 -34.02 26.96 36.53
C VAL A 689 -33.00 26.96 37.70
N ASP A 690 -32.29 28.11 37.76
CA ASP A 690 -31.72 28.94 38.84
C ASP A 690 -30.68 28.49 39.88
N ALA A 691 -29.87 29.49 40.18
CA ALA A 691 -28.55 29.50 40.79
C ALA A 691 -28.54 29.53 42.33
N THR A 692 -27.46 29.04 42.93
CA THR A 692 -26.50 29.77 43.82
C THR A 692 -25.58 28.78 44.54
N GLY A 693 -24.33 29.19 44.81
CA GLY A 693 -23.54 28.64 45.94
C GLY A 693 -22.33 27.75 45.62
N GLU A 694 -21.20 28.39 45.30
CA GLU A 694 -19.86 28.16 45.90
C GLU A 694 -19.43 26.77 46.44
N ARG A 695 -18.41 26.15 45.82
CA ARG A 695 -16.97 26.09 46.26
C ARG A 695 -16.23 24.80 45.85
N ARG A 696 -15.17 25.04 45.06
CA ARG A 696 -13.78 24.51 45.07
C ARG A 696 -13.50 23.00 44.91
N GLY A 697 -12.69 22.71 43.88
CA GLY A 697 -11.80 21.54 43.82
C GLY A 697 -11.45 21.04 42.41
N ALA A 698 -10.85 21.87 41.55
CA ALA A 698 -10.44 21.46 40.19
C ALA A 698 -8.92 21.17 40.11
N VAL A 699 -8.56 19.94 39.71
CA VAL A 699 -7.23 19.58 39.20
C VAL A 699 -7.41 19.14 37.74
N TRP A 700 -6.80 19.89 36.83
CA TRP A 700 -6.79 19.61 35.39
C TRP A 700 -5.48 18.92 35.00
N CYS A 701 -5.57 17.84 34.22
CA CYS A 701 -4.44 17.31 33.44
C CYS A 701 -4.89 17.14 31.98
N VAL A 702 -4.35 18.00 31.12
CA VAL A 702 -4.53 18.06 29.66
C VAL A 702 -3.23 17.55 28.98
N PRO A 703 -3.29 16.94 27.78
CA PRO A 703 -2.24 16.08 27.23
C PRO A 703 -1.12 16.87 26.52
N LYS A 704 0.10 16.32 26.52
CA LYS A 704 1.24 16.87 25.75
C LYS A 704 1.12 16.52 24.26
N SER A 705 0.72 17.51 23.48
CA SER A 705 1.02 17.68 22.06
C SER A 705 1.70 19.04 21.87
N ALA A 706 2.91 19.06 21.29
CA ALA A 706 3.57 20.26 20.76
C ALA A 706 4.41 19.75 19.57
N GLN A 707 4.14 20.03 18.30
CA GLN A 707 4.04 21.31 17.59
C GLN A 707 5.23 22.24 17.85
N LEU A 708 6.18 22.19 16.91
CA LEU A 708 7.30 23.12 16.73
C LEU A 708 6.83 24.31 15.89
N GLN A 709 6.89 25.51 16.44
CA GLN A 709 6.94 26.79 15.73
C GLN A 709 7.90 27.75 16.47
N GLY A 710 8.67 28.52 15.71
CA GLY A 710 9.22 29.82 16.11
C GLY A 710 10.67 29.82 16.61
N LEU A 711 11.62 30.19 15.74
CA LEU A 711 12.87 30.84 16.12
C LEU A 711 12.78 32.33 15.74
N PRO A 712 13.36 33.25 16.54
CA PRO A 712 13.30 34.69 16.32
C PRO A 712 14.38 35.20 15.34
N HIS A 713 14.09 36.35 14.73
CA HIS A 713 15.03 37.20 14.01
C HIS A 713 16.27 37.56 14.86
N PRO A 714 17.46 37.72 14.24
CA PRO A 714 18.46 38.66 14.70
C PRO A 714 18.36 39.97 13.90
N THR A 715 18.41 41.06 14.64
CA THR A 715 18.75 42.41 14.19
C THR A 715 20.22 42.49 13.77
N LEU A 716 20.47 43.38 12.80
CA LEU A 716 21.71 43.74 12.09
C LEU A 716 22.14 42.81 10.95
#